data_AF-A0AB36J596-F1
#
_entry.id   AF-A0AB36J596-F1
#
_cell.length_a   1.000
_cell.length_b   1.000
_cell.length_c   1.000
_cell.angle_alpha   90.00
_cell.angle_beta   90.00
_cell.angle_gamma   90.00
#
_symmetry.space_group_name_H-M   'P 1'
#
loop_
_entity.id
_entity.type
_entity.pdbx_description
1 polymer ?
#
loop_
_entity_poly.entity_id
_entity_poly.type
_entity_poly.pdbx_seq_one_letter_code
_entity_poly.pdbx_strand_id
1 'polypeptide(L)'
;MTEKSYQERENELLRASMFADIREDIQFMGLSVSDIGWIIGVTFLMGTTVFLLPISFIIKLLWLITVFVTILMSRILKWSYRFRRLTHYIKHPKEGSGDSMDSLLGVTEDGWFYRSGKTIHIMLNVQSPPWETAVFSQKKQRIGGFETFLRSLVREGFECDITEEQIPDFRHEIWNVKKEKRSVSEGIERRKVKRLQLFEELAKSGSAKRSEYTIRLSISEFDLTIRQREDEPKGLSKAELKRHRLIAELRQRKDRVLNGLIQSGHECTIISGFSIPELTSRHWDRTVWEEWKASQGTWEEEEEEEETNDEPSNSQKSLIESVVLAIEGQREDAVIPTNDIDLRKNEDDFIFQPEHGEDPEILSVNNEAAVTMEDNAVGENNESKADSVESEDIVVPVINLTIMIRIIKYLNFIKHKLLDLKDLHFPKLKKLIYMFPKKSSKVESTIEIEEEEIVVENGKITKELVGVNIFTSPTSSGKSFVAANIAVANSDNERTVSLIDLSPHFGTLTLINPLQIDGEYAKWKSWSSRQVSGLSIFTPLEFPEIEEVQNLINSRLRVGAVVIDLPWNYPGRSYLTNQYDTIAIIDTDYHHWMRWETEVSNWKGEVWLNQVDVDMDLKMSALVKEHFKKEIDKKIPFFQNANQMLFQGRPLAIDPQARPFFVHSERSVEE
;
A
#
# COMPACT_ATOMS: atom_id res chain seq x y z
N MET A 1 1.38 36.34 13.18
CA MET A 1 1.59 35.24 12.22
C MET A 1 0.59 34.17 12.60
N THR A 2 -0.27 33.73 11.67
CA THR A 2 -1.13 32.56 11.92
C THR A 2 -0.27 31.33 12.12
N GLU A 3 -0.58 30.54 13.13
CA GLU A 3 0.20 29.34 13.44
C GLU A 3 -0.24 28.18 12.52
N LYS A 4 0.56 27.88 11.49
CA LYS A 4 0.26 26.82 10.50
C LYS A 4 -0.11 25.51 11.19
N SER A 5 -1.16 24.86 10.70
CA SER A 5 -1.63 23.61 11.29
C SER A 5 -0.58 22.49 11.22
N TYR A 6 -0.71 21.48 12.09
CA TYR A 6 0.21 20.34 12.10
C TYR A 6 0.25 19.63 10.73
N GLN A 7 -0.92 19.51 10.07
CA GLN A 7 -1.06 18.90 8.75
C GLN A 7 -0.50 19.78 7.63
N GLU A 8 -0.63 21.12 7.69
CA GLU A 8 0.09 22.01 6.77
C GLU A 8 1.61 21.84 6.89
N ARG A 9 2.16 21.81 8.12
CA ARG A 9 3.60 21.63 8.34
C ARG A 9 4.09 20.28 7.80
N GLU A 10 3.30 19.23 7.96
CA GLU A 10 3.61 17.89 7.43
C GLU A 10 3.50 17.84 5.89
N ASN A 11 2.48 18.46 5.31
CA ASN A 11 2.31 18.56 3.86
C ASN A 11 3.40 19.45 3.21
N GLU A 12 3.85 20.51 3.87
CA GLU A 12 5.01 21.31 3.43
C GLU A 12 6.31 20.52 3.53
N LEU A 13 6.50 19.73 4.59
CA LEU A 13 7.65 18.83 4.76
C LEU A 13 7.73 17.79 3.62
N LEU A 14 6.59 17.19 3.25
CA LEU A 14 6.49 16.19 2.17
C LEU A 14 6.61 16.82 0.77
N ARG A 15 5.99 17.98 0.52
CA ARG A 15 6.13 18.70 -0.76
C ARG A 15 7.57 19.17 -0.98
N ALA A 16 8.24 19.65 0.07
CA ALA A 16 9.61 20.14 -0.02
C ALA A 16 10.63 19.06 -0.43
N SER A 17 10.43 17.80 -0.01
CA SER A 17 11.29 16.68 -0.44
C SER A 17 10.95 16.19 -1.85
N MET A 18 9.67 15.99 -2.18
CA MET A 18 9.27 15.41 -3.49
C MET A 18 9.60 16.30 -4.70
N PHE A 19 9.48 17.63 -4.59
CA PHE A 19 9.73 18.53 -5.74
C PHE A 19 11.21 18.67 -6.12
N ALA A 20 12.14 18.06 -5.39
CA ALA A 20 13.53 17.91 -5.83
C ALA A 20 13.67 16.81 -6.91
N ASP A 21 12.99 15.68 -6.73
CA ASP A 21 13.35 14.37 -7.28
C ASP A 21 12.83 14.12 -8.72
N ILE A 22 11.66 14.69 -9.05
CA ILE A 22 10.93 14.53 -10.32
C ILE A 22 11.73 14.97 -11.58
N ARG A 23 12.92 15.57 -11.40
CA ARG A 23 13.71 16.18 -12.48
C ARG A 23 14.77 15.30 -13.13
N GLU A 24 15.13 14.14 -12.57
CA GLU A 24 16.22 13.32 -13.12
C GLU A 24 15.76 12.07 -13.91
N ASP A 25 14.57 11.52 -13.63
CA ASP A 25 14.10 10.25 -14.23
C ASP A 25 13.07 10.43 -15.37
N ILE A 26 13.48 11.13 -16.45
CA ILE A 26 12.62 11.35 -17.64
C ILE A 26 12.57 10.09 -18.52
N GLN A 27 11.82 9.08 -18.09
CA GLN A 27 11.56 7.86 -18.86
C GLN A 27 10.48 8.11 -19.93
N PHE A 28 10.89 8.49 -21.14
CA PHE A 28 9.93 8.75 -22.23
C PHE A 28 9.23 7.44 -22.65
N MET A 29 7.93 7.33 -22.34
CA MET A 29 7.14 6.10 -22.53
C MET A 29 7.73 4.85 -21.87
N GLY A 30 8.40 5.01 -20.72
CA GLY A 30 9.03 3.88 -19.99
C GLY A 30 10.30 3.33 -20.67
N LEU A 31 10.93 4.11 -21.55
CA LEU A 31 12.21 3.78 -22.19
C LEU A 31 13.32 4.67 -21.64
N SER A 32 14.46 4.07 -21.31
CA SER A 32 15.66 4.83 -20.94
C SER A 32 16.32 5.48 -22.16
N VAL A 33 17.17 6.48 -21.94
CA VAL A 33 18.01 7.06 -23.01
C VAL A 33 18.91 6.00 -23.67
N SER A 34 19.31 4.97 -22.90
CA SER A 34 20.07 3.82 -23.39
C SER A 34 19.23 2.93 -24.33
N ASP A 35 17.98 2.66 -23.97
CA ASP A 35 17.03 1.93 -24.83
C ASP A 35 16.77 2.69 -26.13
N ILE A 36 16.54 4.01 -26.07
CA ILE A 36 16.33 4.86 -27.24
C ILE A 36 17.56 4.80 -28.17
N GLY A 37 18.77 4.94 -27.63
CA GLY A 37 20.02 4.79 -28.38
C GLY A 37 20.17 3.40 -29.02
N TRP A 38 19.77 2.34 -28.32
CA TRP A 38 19.81 0.97 -28.83
C TRP A 38 18.76 0.72 -29.92
N ILE A 39 17.53 1.21 -29.75
CA ILE A 39 16.45 1.13 -30.75
C ILE A 39 16.89 1.83 -32.04
N ILE A 40 17.45 3.04 -31.95
CA ILE A 40 17.99 3.77 -33.11
C ILE A 40 19.14 2.99 -33.75
N GLY A 41 20.09 2.48 -32.96
CA GLY A 41 21.25 1.74 -33.45
C GLY A 41 20.88 0.45 -34.22
N VAL A 42 19.97 -0.36 -33.67
CA VAL A 42 19.51 -1.60 -34.33
C VAL A 42 18.62 -1.31 -35.53
N THR A 43 17.73 -0.31 -35.44
CA THR A 43 16.91 0.15 -36.58
C THR A 43 17.79 0.63 -37.73
N PHE A 44 18.83 1.41 -37.44
CA PHE A 44 19.79 1.85 -38.46
C PHE A 44 20.55 0.66 -39.08
N LEU A 45 21.00 -0.29 -38.26
CA LEU A 45 21.71 -1.48 -38.74
C LEU A 45 20.83 -2.36 -39.66
N MET A 46 19.61 -2.68 -39.23
CA MET A 46 18.67 -3.55 -39.96
C MET A 46 17.94 -2.84 -41.12
N GLY A 47 17.78 -1.53 -41.05
CA GLY A 47 17.28 -0.72 -42.16
C GLY A 47 18.34 -0.58 -43.27
N THR A 48 19.58 -0.25 -42.91
CA THR A 48 20.65 0.01 -43.89
C THR A 48 20.97 -1.22 -44.74
N THR A 49 20.90 -2.44 -44.20
CA THR A 49 21.12 -3.67 -44.98
C THR A 49 20.12 -3.84 -46.12
N VAL A 50 18.86 -3.47 -45.93
CA VAL A 50 17.82 -3.52 -46.98
C VAL A 50 17.96 -2.35 -47.96
N PHE A 51 18.48 -1.20 -47.53
CA PHE A 51 18.82 -0.09 -48.44
C PHE A 51 19.89 -0.45 -49.49
N LEU A 52 20.75 -1.43 -49.22
CA LEU A 52 21.76 -1.95 -50.17
C LEU A 52 21.17 -2.87 -51.26
N LEU A 53 19.96 -3.39 -51.09
CA LEU A 53 19.32 -4.25 -52.08
C LEU A 53 18.75 -3.41 -53.24
N PRO A 54 18.67 -3.94 -54.49
CA PRO A 54 18.14 -3.22 -55.65
C PRO A 54 16.59 -3.18 -55.66
N ILE A 55 15.99 -2.82 -54.53
CA ILE A 55 14.54 -2.74 -54.29
C ILE A 55 14.09 -1.26 -54.40
N SER A 56 12.82 -1.02 -54.74
CA SER A 56 12.24 0.32 -54.80
C SER A 56 12.30 1.06 -53.46
N PHE A 57 12.38 2.40 -53.51
CA PHE A 57 12.52 3.25 -52.32
C PHE A 57 11.35 3.11 -51.33
N ILE A 58 10.12 2.97 -51.84
CA ILE A 58 8.91 2.86 -51.00
C ILE A 58 8.97 1.60 -50.11
N ILE A 59 9.35 0.45 -50.68
CA ILE A 59 9.47 -0.80 -49.91
C ILE A 59 10.58 -0.69 -48.85
N LYS A 60 11.69 -0.01 -49.17
CA LYS A 60 12.78 0.26 -48.20
C LYS A 60 12.34 1.17 -47.04
N LEU A 61 11.51 2.18 -47.33
CA LEU A 61 10.96 3.08 -46.32
C LEU A 61 9.96 2.34 -45.41
N LEU A 62 9.02 1.59 -46.00
CA LEU A 62 8.08 0.75 -45.25
C LEU A 62 8.82 -0.26 -44.36
N TRP A 63 9.81 -0.97 -44.90
CA TRP A 63 10.65 -1.89 -44.12
C TRP A 63 11.32 -1.22 -42.92
N LEU A 64 11.89 -0.03 -43.10
CA LEU A 64 12.54 0.71 -42.03
C LEU A 64 11.54 1.12 -40.93
N ILE A 65 10.33 1.51 -41.30
CA ILE A 65 9.24 1.82 -40.35
C ILE A 65 8.80 0.56 -39.61
N THR A 66 8.54 -0.55 -40.32
CA THR A 66 8.16 -1.84 -39.70
C THR A 66 9.23 -2.33 -38.74
N VAL A 67 10.51 -2.24 -39.10
CA VAL A 67 11.65 -2.60 -38.23
C VAL A 67 11.68 -1.70 -36.99
N PHE A 68 11.54 -0.38 -37.15
CA PHE A 68 11.51 0.56 -36.02
C PHE A 68 10.37 0.23 -35.04
N VAL A 69 9.14 0.10 -35.54
CA VAL A 69 7.95 -0.19 -34.73
C VAL A 69 8.08 -1.57 -34.05
N THR A 70 8.58 -2.58 -34.76
CA THR A 70 8.77 -3.93 -34.18
C THR A 70 9.81 -3.92 -33.06
N ILE A 71 10.94 -3.20 -33.23
CA ILE A 71 11.98 -3.09 -32.20
C ILE A 71 11.46 -2.28 -31.00
N LEU A 72 10.75 -1.17 -31.26
CA LEU A 72 10.13 -0.32 -30.24
C LEU A 72 9.12 -1.11 -29.38
N MET A 73 8.16 -1.78 -30.03
CA MET A 73 7.17 -2.63 -29.36
C MET A 73 7.83 -3.80 -28.63
N SER A 74 8.87 -4.43 -29.21
CA SER A 74 9.61 -5.50 -28.54
C SER A 74 10.36 -5.04 -27.28
N ARG A 75 10.78 -3.77 -27.22
CA ARG A 75 11.38 -3.15 -26.03
C ARG A 75 10.33 -2.79 -24.99
N ILE A 76 9.27 -2.07 -25.38
CA ILE A 76 8.17 -1.66 -24.49
C ILE A 76 7.51 -2.90 -23.85
N LEU A 77 7.20 -3.94 -24.63
CA LEU A 77 6.61 -5.19 -24.13
C LEU A 77 7.62 -6.11 -23.42
N LYS A 78 8.92 -5.76 -23.39
CA LYS A 78 10.03 -6.58 -22.88
C LYS A 78 9.97 -8.02 -23.41
N TRP A 79 9.72 -8.14 -24.72
CA TRP A 79 9.19 -9.37 -25.33
C TRP A 79 10.17 -10.56 -25.25
N SER A 80 11.48 -10.31 -25.30
CA SER A 80 12.53 -11.32 -25.13
C SER A 80 12.54 -11.95 -23.72
N TYR A 81 12.27 -11.17 -22.68
CA TYR A 81 12.08 -11.67 -21.32
C TYR A 81 10.78 -12.46 -21.20
N ARG A 82 9.66 -11.93 -21.73
CA ARG A 82 8.36 -12.63 -21.74
C ARG A 82 8.43 -13.98 -22.47
N PHE A 83 9.13 -14.06 -23.61
CA PHE A 83 9.31 -15.31 -24.34
C PHE A 83 10.16 -16.34 -23.58
N ARG A 84 11.28 -15.92 -22.95
CA ARG A 84 12.06 -16.83 -22.08
C ARG A 84 11.18 -17.38 -20.95
N ARG A 85 10.46 -16.50 -20.25
CA ARG A 85 9.52 -16.84 -19.18
C ARG A 85 8.47 -17.86 -19.65
N LEU A 86 7.84 -17.62 -20.82
CA LEU A 86 6.88 -18.54 -21.44
C LEU A 86 7.50 -19.90 -21.80
N THR A 87 8.69 -19.93 -22.38
CA THR A 87 9.37 -21.21 -22.72
C THR A 87 9.82 -22.00 -21.50
N HIS A 88 9.96 -21.37 -20.34
CA HIS A 88 10.21 -22.03 -19.05
C HIS A 88 8.91 -22.60 -18.47
N TYR A 89 7.84 -21.81 -18.41
CA TYR A 89 6.50 -22.24 -17.97
C TYR A 89 5.98 -23.49 -18.70
N ILE A 90 6.31 -23.65 -19.99
CA ILE A 90 5.89 -24.80 -20.80
C ILE A 90 6.72 -26.06 -20.50
N LYS A 91 7.90 -25.93 -19.87
CA LYS A 91 8.90 -27.01 -19.73
C LYS A 91 9.10 -27.51 -18.32
N HIS A 92 8.90 -26.68 -17.30
CA HIS A 92 9.18 -27.00 -15.91
C HIS A 92 7.93 -26.78 -15.07
N PRO A 93 7.61 -27.68 -14.12
CA PRO A 93 6.46 -27.52 -13.23
C PRO A 93 6.63 -26.26 -12.34
N LYS A 94 5.52 -25.80 -11.76
CA LYS A 94 5.54 -24.74 -10.75
C LYS A 94 5.97 -25.33 -9.41
N GLU A 95 7.27 -25.47 -9.19
CA GLU A 95 7.84 -25.78 -7.88
C GLU A 95 7.90 -24.49 -7.03
N GLY A 96 7.37 -24.56 -5.81
CA GLY A 96 7.12 -23.38 -4.97
C GLY A 96 8.37 -22.79 -4.29
N SER A 97 9.42 -23.58 -4.13
CA SER A 97 10.69 -23.17 -3.52
C SER A 97 11.46 -22.17 -4.37
N GLY A 98 11.38 -22.26 -5.70
CA GLY A 98 12.01 -21.31 -6.60
C GLY A 98 13.50 -21.55 -6.86
N ASP A 99 14.13 -22.59 -6.30
CA ASP A 99 15.56 -22.92 -6.38
C ASP A 99 16.13 -23.00 -7.82
N SER A 100 15.26 -23.22 -8.81
CA SER A 100 15.64 -23.23 -10.23
C SER A 100 15.76 -21.82 -10.85
N MET A 101 15.27 -20.77 -10.20
CA MET A 101 15.22 -19.40 -10.72
C MET A 101 16.60 -18.79 -10.97
N ASP A 102 17.57 -19.03 -10.09
CA ASP A 102 18.89 -18.40 -10.20
C ASP A 102 19.62 -18.84 -11.48
N SER A 103 19.41 -20.10 -11.87
CA SER A 103 19.89 -20.65 -13.14
C SER A 103 19.27 -19.94 -14.37
N LEU A 104 17.99 -19.55 -14.29
CA LEU A 104 17.27 -18.83 -15.34
C LEU A 104 17.63 -17.34 -15.40
N LEU A 105 17.87 -16.72 -14.25
CA LEU A 105 18.29 -15.32 -14.13
C LEU A 105 19.79 -15.13 -14.42
N GLY A 106 20.58 -16.21 -14.44
CA GLY A 106 22.05 -16.15 -14.57
C GLY A 106 22.70 -15.56 -13.34
N VAL A 107 22.10 -15.80 -12.17
CA VAL A 107 22.51 -15.33 -10.87
C VAL A 107 23.54 -16.27 -10.25
N THR A 108 24.49 -15.71 -9.51
CA THR A 108 25.39 -16.48 -8.64
C THR A 108 25.50 -15.79 -7.29
N GLU A 109 25.13 -16.51 -6.23
CA GLU A 109 25.18 -16.00 -4.87
C GLU A 109 26.61 -15.97 -4.30
N ASP A 110 26.85 -15.07 -3.35
CA ASP A 110 28.12 -14.91 -2.64
C ASP A 110 27.85 -14.54 -1.17
N GLY A 111 26.98 -15.33 -0.52
CA GLY A 111 26.61 -15.21 0.90
C GLY A 111 25.46 -14.23 1.15
N TRP A 112 25.78 -12.95 1.37
CA TRP A 112 24.78 -11.91 1.70
C TRP A 112 24.48 -10.96 0.53
N PHE A 113 24.97 -11.28 -0.66
CA PHE A 113 24.73 -10.56 -1.90
C PHE A 113 24.82 -11.54 -3.08
N TYR A 114 24.37 -11.12 -4.26
CA TYR A 114 24.44 -11.91 -5.48
C TYR A 114 25.03 -11.13 -6.65
N ARG A 115 25.48 -11.85 -7.68
CA ARG A 115 25.93 -11.29 -8.96
C ARG A 115 24.91 -11.59 -10.05
N SER A 116 24.52 -10.57 -10.81
CA SER A 116 23.95 -10.75 -12.15
C SER A 116 24.95 -10.24 -13.18
N GLY A 117 25.67 -11.16 -13.82
CA GLY A 117 26.70 -10.88 -14.83
C GLY A 117 27.93 -10.12 -14.31
N LYS A 118 27.83 -8.79 -14.15
CA LYS A 118 28.87 -7.89 -13.63
C LYS A 118 28.35 -6.82 -12.66
N THR A 119 27.09 -6.94 -12.26
CA THR A 119 26.46 -6.10 -11.24
C THR A 119 26.31 -6.96 -9.98
N ILE A 120 26.73 -6.42 -8.85
CA ILE A 120 26.49 -6.96 -7.53
C ILE A 120 25.19 -6.35 -7.01
N HIS A 121 24.33 -7.19 -6.44
CA HIS A 121 23.05 -6.80 -5.88
C HIS A 121 22.96 -7.25 -4.42
N ILE A 122 22.53 -6.36 -3.54
CA ILE A 122 22.28 -6.63 -2.12
C ILE A 122 20.78 -6.45 -1.88
N MET A 123 20.11 -7.46 -1.33
CA MET A 123 18.71 -7.37 -0.93
C MET A 123 18.62 -6.98 0.54
N LEU A 124 17.74 -6.03 0.85
CA LEU A 124 17.52 -5.50 2.18
C LEU A 124 16.02 -5.44 2.46
N ASN A 125 15.60 -5.85 3.65
CA ASN A 125 14.27 -5.54 4.17
C ASN A 125 14.39 -4.31 5.07
N VAL A 126 13.56 -3.30 4.82
CA VAL A 126 13.56 -2.03 5.56
C VAL A 126 12.23 -1.87 6.29
N GLN A 127 12.22 -2.24 7.57
CA GLN A 127 11.09 -2.00 8.44
C GLN A 127 11.09 -0.53 8.88
N SER A 128 10.18 0.25 8.31
CA SER A 128 9.99 1.66 8.64
C SER A 128 9.28 1.83 9.99
N PRO A 129 9.74 2.74 10.87
CA PRO A 129 9.07 3.02 12.14
C PRO A 129 7.71 3.69 11.88
N PRO A 130 6.68 3.44 12.74
CA PRO A 130 5.30 3.84 12.47
C PRO A 130 5.18 5.36 12.26
N TRP A 131 4.60 5.77 11.13
CA TRP A 131 4.55 7.17 10.71
C TRP A 131 3.47 7.97 11.44
N GLU A 132 2.25 7.43 11.54
CA GLU A 132 1.09 8.13 12.09
C GLU A 132 1.32 8.62 13.53
N THR A 133 1.91 7.77 14.36
CA THR A 133 2.20 8.03 15.79
C THR A 133 3.48 8.83 16.02
N ALA A 134 4.19 9.25 14.96
CA ALA A 134 5.46 9.95 15.07
C ALA A 134 5.28 11.46 15.31
N VAL A 135 6.05 12.00 16.25
CA VAL A 135 6.13 13.45 16.48
C VAL A 135 6.80 14.13 15.29
N PHE A 136 6.41 15.37 14.95
CA PHE A 136 6.93 16.12 13.80
C PHE A 136 8.47 16.15 13.70
N SER A 137 9.17 16.22 14.84
CA SER A 137 10.64 16.12 14.91
C SER A 137 11.17 14.77 14.40
N GLN A 138 10.51 13.67 14.75
CA GLN A 138 10.82 12.32 14.26
C GLN A 138 10.47 12.17 12.78
N LYS A 139 9.32 12.69 12.33
CA LYS A 139 8.93 12.72 10.90
C LYS A 139 10.00 13.43 10.06
N LYS A 140 10.48 14.59 10.54
CA LYS A 140 11.58 15.35 9.93
C LYS A 140 12.91 14.60 9.97
N GLN A 141 13.23 13.90 11.05
CA GLN A 141 14.44 13.07 11.15
C GLN A 141 14.43 11.91 10.15
N ARG A 142 13.26 11.26 9.94
CA ARG A 142 13.08 10.18 8.96
C ARG A 142 13.26 10.65 7.53
N ILE A 143 12.62 11.76 7.14
CA ILE A 143 12.82 12.35 5.80
C ILE A 143 14.28 12.79 5.61
N GLY A 144 14.91 13.44 6.60
CA GLY A 144 16.33 13.80 6.53
C GLY A 144 17.27 12.60 6.45
N GLY A 145 16.93 11.49 7.09
CA GLY A 145 17.66 10.21 6.99
C GLY A 145 17.51 9.54 5.63
N PHE A 146 16.31 9.57 5.06
CA PHE A 146 16.04 9.09 3.70
C PHE A 146 16.74 9.95 2.63
N GLU A 147 16.69 11.28 2.73
CA GLU A 147 17.52 12.18 1.91
C GLU A 147 19.02 11.86 2.01
N THR A 148 19.50 11.54 3.23
CA THR A 148 20.91 11.19 3.48
C THR A 148 21.27 9.85 2.86
N PHE A 149 20.36 8.87 2.90
CA PHE A 149 20.47 7.60 2.18
C PHE A 149 20.54 7.83 0.66
N LEU A 150 19.60 8.57 0.06
CA LEU A 150 19.59 8.89 -1.38
C LEU A 150 20.90 9.56 -1.83
N ARG A 151 21.36 10.59 -1.10
CA ARG A 151 22.65 11.25 -1.37
C ARG A 151 23.85 10.32 -1.21
N SER A 152 23.75 9.31 -0.35
CA SER A 152 24.83 8.32 -0.13
C SER A 152 24.86 7.24 -1.22
N LEU A 153 23.71 6.84 -1.78
CA LEU A 153 23.65 5.95 -2.95
C LEU A 153 24.44 6.53 -4.12
N VAL A 154 24.08 7.76 -4.53
CA VAL A 154 24.73 8.49 -5.64
C VAL A 154 26.22 8.70 -5.37
N ARG A 155 26.61 8.95 -4.11
CA ARG A 155 28.01 9.14 -3.72
C ARG A 155 28.86 7.86 -3.77
N GLU A 156 28.29 6.72 -3.36
CA GLU A 156 29.01 5.44 -3.26
C GLU A 156 28.92 4.60 -4.54
N GLY A 157 28.09 5.01 -5.51
CA GLY A 157 27.92 4.37 -6.82
C GLY A 157 26.87 3.27 -6.85
N PHE A 158 25.85 3.35 -5.99
CA PHE A 158 24.72 2.40 -5.99
C PHE A 158 23.53 2.94 -6.79
N GLU A 159 23.04 2.13 -7.71
CA GLU A 159 21.65 2.15 -8.17
C GLU A 159 20.76 1.52 -7.08
N CYS A 160 19.50 1.94 -6.99
CA CYS A 160 18.58 1.49 -5.94
C CYS A 160 17.17 1.28 -6.50
N ASP A 161 16.65 0.07 -6.38
CA ASP A 161 15.23 -0.22 -6.60
C ASP A 161 14.55 -0.37 -5.22
N ILE A 162 13.39 0.25 -5.04
CA ILE A 162 12.56 0.11 -3.83
C ILE A 162 11.21 -0.47 -4.25
N THR A 163 10.79 -1.56 -3.61
CA THR A 163 9.48 -2.19 -3.82
C THR A 163 8.73 -2.27 -2.50
N GLU A 164 7.53 -1.68 -2.44
CA GLU A 164 6.59 -1.88 -1.34
C GLU A 164 5.68 -3.08 -1.65
N GLU A 165 5.61 -4.03 -0.73
CA GLU A 165 4.72 -5.18 -0.82
C GLU A 165 3.72 -5.17 0.34
N GLN A 166 2.42 -5.33 0.03
CA GLN A 166 1.38 -5.56 1.03
C GLN A 166 1.28 -7.07 1.32
N ILE A 167 2.00 -7.50 2.36
CA ILE A 167 2.06 -8.91 2.81
C ILE A 167 1.10 -9.14 4.01
N PRO A 168 0.58 -10.36 4.22
CA PRO A 168 -0.22 -10.67 5.41
C PRO A 168 0.56 -10.41 6.71
N ASP A 169 -0.11 -9.89 7.75
CA ASP A 169 0.55 -9.45 8.99
C ASP A 169 0.87 -10.60 9.98
N PHE A 170 1.53 -11.64 9.49
CA PHE A 170 2.04 -12.75 10.28
C PHE A 170 3.22 -12.31 11.17
N ARG A 171 3.01 -12.22 12.48
CA ARG A 171 4.05 -11.82 13.46
C ARG A 171 4.31 -12.90 14.50
N HIS A 172 4.72 -14.09 14.04
CA HIS A 172 4.88 -15.29 14.86
C HIS A 172 5.72 -15.07 16.13
N GLU A 173 6.87 -14.40 16.03
CA GLU A 173 7.71 -14.01 17.18
C GLU A 173 6.92 -13.22 18.25
N ILE A 174 6.30 -12.12 17.84
CA ILE A 174 5.53 -11.23 18.72
C ILE A 174 4.31 -11.96 19.31
N TRP A 175 3.71 -12.88 18.55
CA TRP A 175 2.61 -13.71 19.02
C TRP A 175 3.08 -14.76 20.02
N ASN A 176 4.24 -15.39 19.82
CA ASN A 176 4.81 -16.40 20.73
C ASN A 176 5.25 -15.76 22.05
N VAL A 177 5.99 -14.64 22.01
CA VAL A 177 6.30 -13.83 23.21
C VAL A 177 5.03 -13.39 23.96
N LYS A 178 3.94 -13.08 23.23
CA LYS A 178 2.63 -12.79 23.84
C LYS A 178 1.91 -14.03 24.40
N LYS A 179 2.06 -15.22 23.81
CA LYS A 179 1.54 -16.49 24.33
C LYS A 179 2.24 -16.85 25.64
N GLU A 180 3.56 -16.81 25.65
CA GLU A 180 4.44 -17.14 26.79
C GLU A 180 4.28 -16.19 27.99
N LYS A 181 4.05 -14.89 27.73
CA LYS A 181 3.86 -13.90 28.79
C LYS A 181 2.63 -14.24 29.65
N ARG A 182 2.89 -14.68 30.89
CA ARG A 182 1.87 -15.04 31.89
C ARG A 182 0.92 -13.87 32.16
N SER A 183 -0.39 -14.14 32.17
CA SER A 183 -1.42 -13.17 32.57
C SER A 183 -1.63 -13.14 34.08
N VAL A 184 -2.09 -12.00 34.60
CA VAL A 184 -2.40 -11.79 36.03
C VAL A 184 -3.68 -12.52 36.47
N SER A 185 -4.59 -12.83 35.54
CA SER A 185 -5.81 -13.59 35.83
C SER A 185 -6.29 -14.40 34.63
N GLU A 186 -7.09 -15.43 34.90
CA GLU A 186 -7.65 -16.31 33.87
C GLU A 186 -8.55 -15.55 32.87
N GLY A 187 -9.29 -14.55 33.33
CA GLY A 187 -10.11 -13.69 32.48
C GLY A 187 -9.28 -12.83 31.51
N ILE A 188 -8.07 -12.42 31.92
CA ILE A 188 -7.11 -11.74 31.04
C ILE A 188 -6.50 -12.75 30.07
N GLU A 189 -6.14 -13.95 30.53
CA GLU A 189 -5.57 -15.01 29.68
C GLU A 189 -6.56 -15.43 28.56
N ARG A 190 -7.83 -15.69 28.91
CA ARG A 190 -8.89 -15.98 27.92
C ARG A 190 -9.06 -14.85 26.89
N ARG A 191 -8.91 -13.57 27.29
CA ARG A 191 -8.92 -12.42 26.36
C ARG A 191 -7.64 -12.33 25.52
N LYS A 192 -6.48 -12.67 26.09
CA LYS A 192 -5.17 -12.72 25.40
C LYS A 192 -5.21 -13.75 24.27
N VAL A 193 -5.65 -14.97 24.57
CA VAL A 193 -5.81 -16.06 23.59
C VAL A 193 -6.79 -15.68 22.50
N LYS A 194 -8.01 -15.23 22.83
CA LYS A 194 -8.99 -14.79 21.81
C LYS A 194 -8.48 -13.66 20.91
N ARG A 195 -7.72 -12.70 21.46
CA ARG A 195 -7.16 -11.60 20.67
C ARG A 195 -6.01 -12.06 19.75
N LEU A 196 -5.22 -13.05 20.17
CA LEU A 196 -4.20 -13.67 19.32
C LEU A 196 -4.85 -14.49 18.20
N GLN A 197 -5.87 -15.30 18.50
CA GLN A 197 -6.66 -16.02 17.50
C GLN A 197 -7.26 -15.08 16.45
N LEU A 198 -7.90 -13.98 16.88
CA LEU A 198 -8.45 -12.97 15.98
C LEU A 198 -7.38 -12.36 15.05
N PHE A 199 -6.18 -12.05 15.55
CA PHE A 199 -5.11 -11.54 14.69
C PHE A 199 -4.55 -12.61 13.74
N GLU A 200 -4.49 -13.87 14.17
CA GLU A 200 -4.08 -15.00 13.33
C GLU A 200 -5.11 -15.27 12.21
N GLU A 201 -6.41 -15.18 12.51
CA GLU A 201 -7.52 -15.27 11.54
C GLU A 201 -7.55 -14.08 10.57
N LEU A 202 -7.29 -12.86 11.05
CA LEU A 202 -7.19 -11.67 10.20
C LEU A 202 -5.97 -11.73 9.26
N ALA A 203 -4.85 -12.30 9.69
CA ALA A 203 -3.70 -12.55 8.81
C ALA A 203 -4.00 -13.68 7.80
N LYS A 204 -4.54 -14.82 8.26
CA LYS A 204 -4.92 -15.97 7.40
C LYS A 204 -5.98 -15.64 6.34
N SER A 205 -6.90 -14.72 6.63
CA SER A 205 -7.88 -14.22 5.66
C SER A 205 -7.36 -13.12 4.75
N GLY A 206 -6.10 -12.69 4.90
CA GLY A 206 -5.53 -11.54 4.20
C GLY A 206 -6.16 -10.20 4.56
N SER A 207 -6.97 -10.14 5.62
CA SER A 207 -7.65 -8.92 6.10
C SER A 207 -6.69 -7.98 6.82
N ALA A 208 -5.71 -8.52 7.54
CA ALA A 208 -4.60 -7.77 8.12
C ALA A 208 -3.36 -7.89 7.24
N LYS A 209 -2.89 -6.75 6.71
CA LYS A 209 -1.66 -6.64 5.90
C LYS A 209 -0.72 -5.61 6.51
N ARG A 210 0.57 -5.72 6.18
CA ARG A 210 1.60 -4.71 6.46
C ARG A 210 2.36 -4.38 5.18
N SER A 211 2.77 -3.11 5.04
CA SER A 211 3.82 -2.72 4.09
C SER A 211 5.15 -3.33 4.52
N GLU A 212 5.75 -4.16 3.67
CA GLU A 212 7.15 -4.55 3.75
C GLU A 212 7.91 -3.85 2.60
N TYR A 213 9.00 -3.15 2.92
CA TYR A 213 9.78 -2.43 1.92
C TYR A 213 11.06 -3.20 1.63
N THR A 214 11.14 -3.84 0.47
CA THR A 214 12.37 -4.45 -0.02
C THR A 214 13.17 -3.42 -0.83
N ILE A 215 14.45 -3.28 -0.51
CA ILE A 215 15.40 -2.43 -1.23
C ILE A 215 16.46 -3.32 -1.88
N ARG A 216 16.63 -3.18 -3.20
CA ARG A 216 17.76 -3.75 -3.95
C ARG A 216 18.80 -2.68 -4.20
N LEU A 217 19.97 -2.81 -3.57
CA LEU A 217 21.13 -1.98 -3.89
C LEU A 217 21.97 -2.67 -4.97
N SER A 218 22.17 -2.00 -6.10
CA SER A 218 22.88 -2.54 -7.27
C SER A 218 24.14 -1.71 -7.55
N ILE A 219 25.30 -2.35 -7.77
CA ILE A 219 26.58 -1.68 -8.06
C ILE A 219 27.42 -2.48 -9.05
N SER A 220 28.09 -1.83 -10.01
CA SER A 220 28.98 -2.55 -10.93
C SER A 220 30.26 -2.99 -10.24
N GLU A 221 30.75 -4.20 -10.57
CA GLU A 221 32.06 -4.67 -10.09
C GLU A 221 33.23 -3.75 -10.53
N PHE A 222 33.01 -2.89 -11.53
CA PHE A 222 34.01 -1.92 -12.00
C PHE A 222 34.15 -0.69 -11.09
N ASP A 223 33.09 -0.29 -10.37
CA ASP A 223 33.07 0.91 -9.53
C ASP A 223 33.60 0.62 -8.11
N LEU A 224 33.73 -0.66 -7.76
CA LEU A 224 34.35 -1.15 -6.53
C LEU A 224 35.88 -1.09 -6.64
N THR A 225 36.49 -0.02 -6.12
CA THR A 225 37.96 0.12 -6.07
C THR A 225 38.56 -0.84 -5.05
N ILE A 226 38.92 -2.05 -5.47
CA ILE A 226 39.52 -3.09 -4.62
C ILE A 226 40.92 -2.65 -4.14
N ARG A 227 41.00 -2.12 -2.92
CA ARG A 227 42.26 -1.66 -2.27
C ARG A 227 42.89 -2.77 -1.43
N GLN A 228 44.18 -2.63 -1.15
CA GLN A 228 44.84 -3.42 -0.11
C GLN A 228 44.44 -2.89 1.28
N ARG A 229 44.36 -3.76 2.27
CA ARG A 229 43.89 -3.47 3.64
C ARG A 229 44.80 -4.13 4.67
N GLU A 230 44.80 -3.59 5.88
CA GLU A 230 45.58 -4.11 7.02
C GLU A 230 44.92 -5.35 7.67
N ASP A 231 43.62 -5.57 7.42
CA ASP A 231 42.80 -6.68 7.90
C ASP A 231 42.87 -7.94 7.02
N GLU A 232 43.86 -8.05 6.12
CA GLU A 232 43.98 -9.17 5.19
C GLU A 232 44.54 -10.46 5.85
N PRO A 233 43.85 -11.60 5.75
CA PRO A 233 44.35 -12.87 6.29
C PRO A 233 45.60 -13.37 5.55
N LYS A 234 46.65 -13.67 6.32
CA LYS A 234 47.92 -14.16 5.79
C LYS A 234 47.78 -15.61 5.32
N GLY A 235 48.21 -15.90 4.09
CA GLY A 235 48.25 -17.26 3.52
C GLY A 235 47.16 -17.57 2.50
N LEU A 236 46.13 -16.72 2.36
CA LEU A 236 45.09 -16.86 1.33
C LEU A 236 45.64 -16.75 -0.10
N SER A 237 44.99 -17.41 -1.06
CA SER A 237 45.30 -17.27 -2.48
C SER A 237 44.97 -15.88 -3.02
N LYS A 238 45.52 -15.54 -4.19
CA LYS A 238 45.23 -14.26 -4.86
C LYS A 238 43.75 -14.08 -5.23
N ALA A 239 43.00 -15.17 -5.40
CA ALA A 239 41.57 -15.12 -5.69
C ALA A 239 40.75 -14.82 -4.42
N GLU A 240 41.05 -15.52 -3.32
CA GLU A 240 40.41 -15.32 -2.01
C GLU A 240 40.73 -13.93 -1.45
N LEU A 241 41.97 -13.44 -1.58
CA LEU A 241 42.32 -12.06 -1.22
C LEU A 241 41.54 -11.03 -2.05
N LYS A 242 41.28 -11.29 -3.35
CA LYS A 242 40.43 -10.41 -4.17
C LYS A 242 38.98 -10.44 -3.66
N ARG A 243 38.42 -11.62 -3.36
CA ARG A 243 37.06 -11.80 -2.82
C ARG A 243 36.94 -11.10 -1.46
N HIS A 244 37.88 -11.31 -0.54
CA HIS A 244 37.92 -10.67 0.78
C HIS A 244 37.90 -9.14 0.68
N ARG A 245 38.82 -8.54 -0.12
CA ARG A 245 38.87 -7.09 -0.33
C ARG A 245 37.59 -6.53 -0.96
N LEU A 246 36.98 -7.27 -1.91
CA LEU A 246 35.71 -6.88 -2.54
C LEU A 246 34.56 -6.90 -1.53
N ILE A 247 34.43 -7.96 -0.72
CA ILE A 247 33.40 -8.07 0.33
C ILE A 247 33.58 -6.99 1.39
N ALA A 248 34.81 -6.69 1.80
CA ALA A 248 35.11 -5.68 2.80
C ALA A 248 34.88 -4.23 2.31
N GLU A 249 35.16 -3.93 1.04
CA GLU A 249 34.78 -2.67 0.39
C GLU A 249 33.24 -2.56 0.27
N LEU A 250 32.58 -3.61 -0.24
CA LEU A 250 31.13 -3.66 -0.43
C LEU A 250 30.38 -3.46 0.89
N ARG A 251 30.79 -4.16 1.96
CA ARG A 251 30.25 -3.98 3.32
C ARG A 251 30.40 -2.52 3.77
N GLN A 252 31.59 -1.94 3.66
CA GLN A 252 31.83 -0.55 4.07
C GLN A 252 31.06 0.49 3.25
N ARG A 253 30.76 0.25 1.96
CA ARG A 253 29.88 1.13 1.17
C ARG A 253 28.42 0.96 1.55
N LYS A 254 27.93 -0.29 1.69
CA LYS A 254 26.58 -0.59 2.21
C LYS A 254 26.34 0.08 3.56
N ASP A 255 27.29 -0.04 4.50
CA ASP A 255 27.15 0.55 5.83
C ASP A 255 27.09 2.09 5.76
N ARG A 256 27.90 2.72 4.90
CA ARG A 256 27.83 4.18 4.65
C ARG A 256 26.49 4.63 4.07
N VAL A 257 25.91 3.85 3.14
CA VAL A 257 24.59 4.09 2.55
C VAL A 257 23.48 3.96 3.61
N LEU A 258 23.42 2.83 4.31
CA LEU A 258 22.32 2.51 5.23
C LEU A 258 22.37 3.28 6.54
N ASN A 259 23.52 3.84 6.91
CA ASN A 259 23.65 4.67 8.11
C ASN A 259 22.63 5.83 8.16
N GLY A 260 22.22 6.40 7.02
CA GLY A 260 21.16 7.42 6.98
C GLY A 260 19.78 6.92 7.43
N LEU A 261 19.43 5.68 7.06
CA LEU A 261 18.19 5.01 7.47
C LEU A 261 18.26 4.58 8.94
N ILE A 262 19.37 3.96 9.33
CA ILE A 262 19.59 3.45 10.70
C ILE A 262 19.60 4.61 11.72
N GLN A 263 20.30 5.71 11.43
CA GLN A 263 20.32 6.91 12.30
C GLN A 263 18.98 7.66 12.37
N SER A 264 18.02 7.35 11.49
CA SER A 264 16.66 7.89 11.53
C SER A 264 15.61 6.91 12.07
N GLY A 265 16.05 5.75 12.57
CA GLY A 265 15.21 4.77 13.25
C GLY A 265 14.54 3.75 12.33
N HIS A 266 15.01 3.60 11.09
CA HIS A 266 14.63 2.51 10.20
C HIS A 266 15.48 1.28 10.49
N GLU A 267 14.82 0.14 10.68
CA GLU A 267 15.46 -1.15 10.86
C GLU A 267 15.75 -1.76 9.49
N CYS A 268 17.02 -2.06 9.22
CA CYS A 268 17.49 -2.51 7.91
C CYS A 268 18.17 -3.87 8.04
N THR A 269 17.44 -4.95 7.82
CA THR A 269 17.98 -6.31 7.81
C THR A 269 18.47 -6.67 6.40
N ILE A 270 19.60 -7.38 6.31
CA ILE A 270 20.07 -7.93 5.04
C ILE A 270 19.33 -9.24 4.84
N ILE A 271 18.63 -9.37 3.71
CA ILE A 271 18.03 -10.65 3.33
C ILE A 271 19.14 -11.47 2.66
N SER A 272 19.31 -12.72 3.07
CA SER A 272 20.41 -13.61 2.62
C SER A 272 20.37 -13.84 1.10
N GLY A 273 21.44 -14.39 0.51
CA GLY A 273 21.45 -14.76 -0.92
C GLY A 273 20.20 -15.54 -1.32
N PHE A 274 19.93 -16.60 -0.57
CA PHE A 274 18.77 -17.50 -0.63
C PHE A 274 17.38 -16.83 -0.64
N SER A 275 17.30 -15.52 -0.37
CA SER A 275 16.07 -14.73 -0.54
C SER A 275 15.71 -14.41 -2.00
N ILE A 276 16.56 -14.75 -2.98
CA ILE A 276 16.23 -14.57 -4.40
C ILE A 276 15.19 -15.60 -4.85
N PRO A 277 15.32 -16.90 -4.51
CA PRO A 277 14.21 -17.85 -4.49
C PRO A 277 12.95 -17.31 -3.81
N GLU A 278 13.03 -16.73 -2.61
CA GLU A 278 11.85 -16.12 -1.95
C GLU A 278 11.23 -14.99 -2.78
N LEU A 279 11.97 -13.93 -3.06
CA LEU A 279 11.45 -12.72 -3.69
C LEU A 279 10.99 -13.01 -5.12
N THR A 280 11.59 -14.00 -5.80
CA THR A 280 11.16 -14.41 -7.13
C THR A 280 9.92 -15.32 -7.06
N SER A 281 9.80 -16.23 -6.09
CA SER A 281 8.59 -17.05 -5.88
C SER A 281 7.39 -16.20 -5.46
N ARG A 282 7.56 -15.21 -4.56
CA ARG A 282 6.58 -14.14 -4.24
C ARG A 282 5.98 -13.52 -5.50
N HIS A 283 6.84 -13.17 -6.46
CA HIS A 283 6.48 -12.55 -7.75
C HIS A 283 5.98 -13.53 -8.84
N TRP A 284 5.98 -14.84 -8.55
CA TRP A 284 5.72 -15.88 -9.54
C TRP A 284 4.43 -16.66 -9.26
N ASP A 285 4.20 -17.04 -8.01
CA ASP A 285 2.96 -17.67 -7.55
C ASP A 285 2.66 -17.27 -6.09
N ARG A 286 2.05 -16.09 -5.94
CA ARG A 286 1.79 -15.45 -4.64
C ARG A 286 1.05 -16.36 -3.66
N THR A 287 0.09 -17.16 -4.14
CA THR A 287 -0.72 -18.04 -3.28
C THR A 287 0.12 -19.14 -2.63
N VAL A 288 1.02 -19.77 -3.40
CA VAL A 288 1.92 -20.82 -2.87
C VAL A 288 2.89 -20.24 -1.82
N TRP A 289 3.37 -19.01 -2.03
CA TRP A 289 4.20 -18.32 -1.02
C TRP A 289 3.39 -17.87 0.21
N GLU A 290 2.15 -17.39 0.05
CA GLU A 290 1.27 -17.03 1.18
C GLU A 290 0.90 -18.26 2.03
N GLU A 291 0.69 -19.42 1.41
CA GLU A 291 0.50 -20.71 2.09
C GLU A 291 1.77 -21.14 2.84
N TRP A 292 2.94 -21.06 2.21
CA TRP A 292 4.24 -21.41 2.81
C TRP A 292 4.63 -20.48 3.98
N LYS A 293 4.32 -19.17 3.91
CA LYS A 293 4.43 -18.27 5.07
C LYS A 293 3.46 -18.63 6.19
N ALA A 294 2.22 -19.02 5.85
CA ALA A 294 1.23 -19.42 6.85
C ALA A 294 1.60 -20.72 7.59
N SER A 295 2.43 -21.59 6.98
CA SER A 295 3.01 -22.79 7.62
C SER A 295 4.29 -22.52 8.43
N GLN A 296 4.62 -21.26 8.74
CA GLN A 296 5.83 -20.84 9.47
C GLN A 296 7.17 -21.08 8.74
N GLY A 297 7.16 -21.18 7.41
CA GLY A 297 8.37 -21.43 6.64
C GLY A 297 9.47 -20.36 6.84
N THR A 298 10.69 -20.84 7.07
CA THR A 298 11.95 -20.07 7.06
C THR A 298 12.77 -20.40 5.80
N TRP A 299 13.51 -19.43 5.27
CA TRP A 299 14.55 -19.65 4.24
C TRP A 299 15.94 -19.84 4.85
N GLU A 300 16.02 -19.76 6.18
CA GLU A 300 17.03 -20.49 6.92
C GLU A 300 16.64 -21.97 6.77
N GLU A 301 17.53 -22.76 6.16
CA GLU A 301 17.39 -24.20 6.02
C GLU A 301 17.04 -24.80 7.39
N GLU A 302 16.18 -25.83 7.42
CA GLU A 302 16.16 -26.72 8.57
C GLU A 302 17.60 -27.23 8.71
N GLU A 303 18.31 -26.87 9.79
CA GLU A 303 19.64 -27.41 10.08
C GLU A 303 19.51 -28.93 9.99
N GLU A 304 20.09 -29.55 8.95
CA GLU A 304 19.79 -30.95 8.57
C GLU A 304 19.77 -31.81 9.84
N GLU A 305 18.57 -32.26 10.27
CA GLU A 305 18.44 -33.04 11.51
C GLU A 305 19.25 -34.32 11.34
N GLU A 306 20.52 -34.30 11.79
CA GLU A 306 21.60 -35.21 11.37
C GLU A 306 21.03 -36.61 11.20
N GLU A 307 20.89 -37.10 9.95
CA GLU A 307 19.99 -38.22 9.65
C GLU A 307 20.20 -39.37 10.63
N THR A 308 19.31 -39.50 11.62
CA THR A 308 19.38 -40.56 12.65
C THR A 308 18.90 -41.90 12.10
N ASN A 309 19.09 -42.09 10.79
CA ASN A 309 18.99 -43.30 9.99
C ASN A 309 20.21 -44.22 10.16
N ASP A 310 20.80 -44.24 11.36
CA ASP A 310 21.75 -45.27 11.78
C ASP A 310 21.06 -46.12 12.86
N GLU A 311 20.25 -47.10 12.42
CA GLU A 311 19.66 -48.09 13.33
C GLU A 311 20.80 -48.75 14.14
N PRO A 312 20.82 -48.65 15.48
CA PRO A 312 21.92 -49.18 16.27
C PRO A 312 21.95 -50.70 16.14
N SER A 313 22.88 -51.19 15.32
CA SER A 313 23.01 -52.61 14.98
C SER A 313 23.00 -53.48 16.24
N ASN A 314 22.41 -54.68 16.16
CA ASN A 314 22.19 -55.55 17.32
C ASN A 314 23.47 -55.93 18.11
N SER A 315 24.67 -55.59 17.61
CA SER A 315 25.93 -55.70 18.35
C SER A 315 26.14 -54.68 19.46
N GLN A 316 25.41 -53.55 19.48
CA GLN A 316 25.59 -52.51 20.52
C GLN A 316 24.68 -52.69 21.74
N LYS A 317 23.46 -53.22 21.56
CA LYS A 317 22.52 -53.45 22.68
C LYS A 317 23.09 -54.39 23.75
N SER A 318 23.75 -55.47 23.35
CA SER A 318 24.41 -56.41 24.28
C SER A 318 25.58 -55.79 25.06
N LEU A 319 26.22 -54.74 24.54
CA LEU A 319 27.29 -54.00 25.23
C LEU A 319 26.74 -53.04 26.28
N ILE A 320 25.62 -52.37 26.01
CA ILE A 320 24.97 -51.49 26.98
C ILE A 320 24.33 -52.32 28.10
N GLU A 321 23.63 -53.40 27.77
CA GLU A 321 22.94 -54.27 28.73
C GLU A 321 23.91 -54.97 29.69
N SER A 322 25.12 -55.34 29.22
CA SER A 322 26.18 -55.89 30.07
C SER A 322 26.93 -54.83 30.90
N VAL A 323 26.97 -53.57 30.47
CA VAL A 323 27.53 -52.47 31.27
C VAL A 323 26.57 -52.02 32.38
N VAL A 324 25.25 -51.96 32.11
CA VAL A 324 24.24 -51.63 33.14
C VAL A 324 24.25 -52.66 34.27
N LEU A 325 24.23 -53.96 33.92
CA LEU A 325 24.32 -55.05 34.91
C LEU A 325 25.65 -55.08 35.69
N ALA A 326 26.71 -54.45 35.19
CA ALA A 326 27.98 -54.30 35.90
C ALA A 326 28.00 -53.10 36.87
N ILE A 327 27.14 -52.09 36.66
CA ILE A 327 27.09 -50.86 37.47
C ILE A 327 26.10 -50.98 38.64
N GLU A 328 24.97 -51.66 38.46
CA GLU A 328 24.00 -51.91 39.54
C GLU A 328 24.52 -52.84 40.65
N GLY A 329 25.67 -53.50 40.44
CA GLY A 329 26.29 -54.41 41.40
C GLY A 329 27.12 -53.75 42.52
N GLN A 330 27.37 -52.43 42.50
CA GLN A 330 28.24 -51.76 43.50
C GLN A 330 27.82 -50.32 43.86
N ARG A 331 26.90 -50.17 44.83
CA ARG A 331 27.00 -49.18 45.94
C ARG A 331 25.87 -49.30 46.97
N GLU A 332 26.19 -49.91 48.10
CA GLU A 332 25.59 -49.54 49.40
C GLU A 332 26.55 -48.57 50.14
N ASP A 333 26.07 -47.99 51.25
CA ASP A 333 26.81 -47.21 52.26
C ASP A 333 27.56 -45.92 51.84
N ALA A 334 26.84 -44.79 51.87
CA ALA A 334 27.36 -43.47 52.29
C ALA A 334 26.22 -42.58 52.83
N VAL A 335 26.50 -41.72 53.82
CA VAL A 335 25.48 -41.06 54.67
C VAL A 335 25.69 -39.54 54.78
N ILE A 336 24.61 -38.76 54.52
CA ILE A 336 24.14 -37.49 55.16
C ILE A 336 25.24 -36.47 55.59
N PRO A 337 25.22 -35.20 55.12
CA PRO A 337 24.14 -34.27 55.53
C PRO A 337 23.61 -33.23 54.53
N THR A 338 22.37 -32.81 54.81
CA THR A 338 21.67 -31.62 54.30
C THR A 338 22.09 -30.34 55.05
N ASN A 339 21.89 -29.17 54.45
CA ASN A 339 21.88 -27.88 55.14
C ASN A 339 20.87 -26.92 54.47
N ASP A 340 20.14 -26.16 55.28
CA ASP A 340 19.13 -25.20 54.82
C ASP A 340 19.74 -23.88 54.34
N ILE A 341 19.06 -23.19 53.40
CA ILE A 341 19.29 -21.76 53.10
C ILE A 341 17.93 -21.05 52.95
N ASP A 342 17.67 -20.10 53.85
CA ASP A 342 16.55 -19.15 53.76
C ASP A 342 16.66 -18.23 52.54
N LEU A 343 15.54 -17.96 51.87
CA LEU A 343 15.40 -16.83 50.94
C LEU A 343 14.49 -15.75 51.55
N ARG A 344 15.09 -14.61 51.90
CA ARG A 344 14.37 -13.43 52.40
C ARG A 344 13.82 -12.56 51.27
N LYS A 345 12.75 -11.83 51.59
CA LYS A 345 12.18 -10.75 50.77
C LYS A 345 13.24 -9.70 50.38
N ASN A 346 12.97 -9.01 49.29
CA ASN A 346 13.00 -7.55 49.25
C ASN A 346 11.73 -7.06 48.52
N GLU A 347 11.12 -6.00 49.04
CA GLU A 347 10.04 -5.21 48.44
C GLU A 347 10.59 -3.78 48.33
N ASP A 348 10.48 -3.12 47.18
CA ASP A 348 10.85 -1.72 46.99
C ASP A 348 9.87 -1.04 46.03
N ASP A 349 9.41 0.16 46.38
CA ASP A 349 8.34 0.89 45.69
C ASP A 349 8.85 1.70 44.48
N PHE A 350 7.98 1.86 43.47
CA PHE A 350 8.10 2.94 42.48
C PHE A 350 6.74 3.58 42.20
N ILE A 351 6.56 4.80 42.69
CA ILE A 351 5.39 5.65 42.45
C ILE A 351 5.70 6.63 41.33
N PHE A 352 4.77 6.80 40.39
CA PHE A 352 4.83 7.83 39.34
C PHE A 352 3.64 8.78 39.47
N GLN A 353 3.90 10.08 39.39
CA GLN A 353 2.89 11.14 39.21
C GLN A 353 3.13 11.82 37.85
N PRO A 354 2.08 12.19 37.10
CA PRO A 354 2.20 13.06 35.93
C PRO A 354 2.08 14.54 36.34
N GLU A 355 2.86 15.41 35.71
CA GLU A 355 2.76 16.87 35.86
C GLU A 355 1.68 17.48 34.95
N HIS A 356 1.16 18.65 35.33
CA HIS A 356 0.28 19.46 34.48
C HIS A 356 1.08 20.32 33.49
N GLY A 357 0.51 20.58 32.31
CA GLY A 357 0.91 21.64 31.39
C GLY A 357 -0.26 22.62 31.18
N GLU A 358 0.06 23.90 30.99
CA GLU A 358 -0.91 25.00 30.84
C GLU A 358 -1.07 25.42 29.36
N ASP A 359 -2.29 25.77 28.94
CA ASP A 359 -2.59 26.32 27.62
C ASP A 359 -2.48 27.87 27.60
N PRO A 360 -1.92 28.48 26.53
CA PRO A 360 -2.01 29.92 26.29
C PRO A 360 -3.02 30.29 25.18
N GLU A 361 -3.98 31.17 25.50
CA GLU A 361 -4.86 31.80 24.50
C GLU A 361 -4.11 32.84 23.64
N ILE A 362 -4.41 32.93 22.33
CA ILE A 362 -4.16 34.17 21.54
C ILE A 362 -5.33 34.52 20.61
N LEU A 363 -5.73 35.79 20.73
CA LEU A 363 -6.66 36.61 19.93
C LEU A 363 -6.70 36.41 18.40
N SER A 364 -7.88 36.69 17.84
CA SER A 364 -8.14 36.89 16.40
C SER A 364 -8.16 38.38 15.99
N VAL A 365 -7.81 38.67 14.73
CA VAL A 365 -8.10 39.94 14.01
C VAL A 365 -8.41 39.62 12.54
N ASN A 366 -9.31 40.39 11.92
CA ASN A 366 -9.96 40.10 10.64
C ASN A 366 -9.37 40.88 9.42
N ASN A 367 -9.60 40.31 8.21
CA ASN A 367 -9.94 40.98 6.93
C ASN A 367 -8.90 41.97 6.29
N GLU A 368 -8.93 42.34 4.99
CA GLU A 368 -9.90 42.11 3.88
C GLU A 368 -9.26 42.29 2.47
N ALA A 369 -10.03 41.93 1.42
CA ALA A 369 -10.04 42.50 0.05
C ALA A 369 -8.87 42.26 -0.96
N ALA A 370 -9.05 42.28 -2.30
CA ALA A 370 -10.21 42.08 -3.21
C ALA A 370 -9.77 42.15 -4.72
N VAL A 371 -10.73 42.08 -5.67
CA VAL A 371 -10.77 42.71 -7.03
C VAL A 371 -10.57 41.84 -8.32
N THR A 372 -11.65 41.15 -8.74
CA THR A 372 -12.37 41.13 -10.05
C THR A 372 -11.76 40.84 -11.46
N MET A 373 -12.64 40.33 -12.36
CA MET A 373 -12.70 40.43 -13.86
C MET A 373 -11.82 39.47 -14.71
N GLU A 374 -12.24 38.92 -15.87
CA GLU A 374 -13.55 38.77 -16.56
C GLU A 374 -13.46 37.76 -17.75
N ASP A 375 -14.60 37.27 -18.27
CA ASP A 375 -14.89 36.86 -19.67
C ASP A 375 -14.32 35.60 -20.40
N ASN A 376 -15.25 34.68 -20.72
CA ASN A 376 -15.63 34.14 -22.06
C ASN A 376 -14.86 33.00 -22.83
N ALA A 377 -15.53 31.83 -22.89
CA ALA A 377 -16.20 31.26 -24.11
C ALA A 377 -15.57 30.16 -25.03
N VAL A 378 -16.28 29.00 -25.08
CA VAL A 378 -16.79 28.23 -26.27
C VAL A 378 -15.88 27.29 -27.11
N GLY A 379 -16.40 26.07 -27.38
CA GLY A 379 -16.05 25.15 -28.49
C GLY A 379 -15.76 23.70 -28.04
N GLU A 380 -16.63 22.68 -28.22
CA GLU A 380 -17.13 22.02 -29.45
C GLU A 380 -16.04 21.36 -30.34
N ASN A 381 -16.17 20.14 -30.91
CA ASN A 381 -17.22 19.09 -30.83
C ASN A 381 -16.71 17.73 -31.43
N ASN A 382 -17.45 16.63 -31.20
CA ASN A 382 -17.59 15.41 -32.04
C ASN A 382 -16.37 14.44 -32.20
N GLU A 383 -16.48 13.12 -31.94
CA GLU A 383 -17.14 12.02 -32.72
C GLU A 383 -16.38 11.60 -34.01
N SER A 384 -16.26 10.31 -34.41
CA SER A 384 -16.71 9.01 -33.87
C SER A 384 -15.93 7.79 -34.46
N LYS A 385 -16.31 6.57 -34.03
CA LYS A 385 -16.31 5.23 -34.69
C LYS A 385 -15.85 5.13 -36.17
N ALA A 386 -15.24 4.06 -36.69
CA ALA A 386 -14.73 2.75 -36.20
C ALA A 386 -13.81 2.15 -37.33
N ASP A 387 -13.52 0.86 -37.61
CA ASP A 387 -14.02 -0.46 -37.14
C ASP A 387 -12.95 -1.60 -37.34
N SER A 388 -13.28 -2.76 -37.94
CA SER A 388 -12.56 -4.05 -37.85
C SER A 388 -12.26 -4.78 -39.19
N VAL A 389 -11.45 -5.88 -39.13
CA VAL A 389 -11.52 -7.18 -39.89
C VAL A 389 -10.16 -7.78 -40.38
N GLU A 390 -9.81 -8.95 -39.81
CA GLU A 390 -9.13 -10.17 -40.34
C GLU A 390 -7.72 -10.13 -41.03
N SER A 391 -7.29 -11.30 -41.54
CA SER A 391 -5.89 -11.80 -41.53
C SER A 391 -5.56 -12.84 -42.63
N GLU A 392 -4.28 -12.98 -43.01
CA GLU A 392 -3.76 -14.07 -43.88
C GLU A 392 -2.43 -14.67 -43.39
N ASP A 393 -2.16 -15.93 -43.78
CA ASP A 393 -0.96 -16.73 -43.44
C ASP A 393 0.30 -16.40 -44.26
N ILE A 394 1.49 -16.74 -43.73
CA ILE A 394 2.80 -16.50 -44.39
C ILE A 394 3.63 -17.78 -44.52
N VAL A 395 4.04 -18.10 -45.75
CA VAL A 395 4.98 -19.19 -46.09
C VAL A 395 6.42 -18.68 -46.10
N VAL A 396 7.36 -19.46 -45.51
CA VAL A 396 8.78 -19.06 -45.35
C VAL A 396 9.69 -19.74 -46.38
N PRO A 397 10.46 -19.00 -47.20
CA PRO A 397 11.47 -19.55 -48.11
C PRO A 397 12.88 -19.58 -47.49
N VAL A 398 13.69 -20.58 -47.85
CA VAL A 398 15.08 -20.74 -47.40
C VAL A 398 16.00 -19.72 -48.08
N ILE A 399 16.71 -18.90 -47.29
CA ILE A 399 17.60 -17.84 -47.80
C ILE A 399 18.98 -18.42 -48.19
N ASN A 400 19.47 -18.02 -49.36
CA ASN A 400 20.60 -18.64 -50.04
C ASN A 400 21.98 -18.20 -49.47
N LEU A 401 22.88 -19.16 -49.25
CA LEU A 401 24.24 -19.01 -48.70
C LEU A 401 25.09 -17.92 -49.38
N THR A 402 24.85 -17.66 -50.68
CA THR A 402 25.55 -16.60 -51.44
C THR A 402 25.35 -15.20 -50.85
N ILE A 403 24.22 -14.96 -50.17
CA ILE A 403 23.89 -13.67 -49.54
C ILE A 403 24.75 -13.46 -48.28
N MET A 404 24.91 -14.48 -47.43
CA MET A 404 25.80 -14.43 -46.26
C MET A 404 27.25 -14.08 -46.64
N ILE A 405 27.78 -14.69 -47.70
CA ILE A 405 29.15 -14.43 -48.17
C ILE A 405 29.32 -12.96 -48.64
N ARG A 406 28.28 -12.37 -49.25
CA ARG A 406 28.28 -10.94 -49.63
C ARG A 406 28.21 -10.02 -48.40
N ILE A 407 27.38 -10.35 -47.41
CA ILE A 407 27.27 -9.59 -46.14
C ILE A 407 28.62 -9.57 -45.41
N ILE A 408 29.30 -10.72 -45.26
CA ILE A 408 30.59 -10.81 -44.56
C ILE A 408 31.66 -9.93 -45.25
N LYS A 409 31.74 -9.95 -46.59
CA LYS A 409 32.67 -9.07 -47.33
C LYS A 409 32.34 -7.58 -47.15
N TYR A 410 31.05 -7.22 -47.10
CA TYR A 410 30.62 -5.83 -46.94
C TYR A 410 30.85 -5.30 -45.52
N LEU A 411 30.65 -6.12 -44.48
CA LEU A 411 30.95 -5.76 -43.09
C LEU A 411 32.45 -5.48 -42.88
N ASN A 412 33.35 -6.26 -43.50
CA ASN A 412 34.78 -5.98 -43.45
C ASN A 412 35.17 -4.67 -44.17
N PHE A 413 34.48 -4.32 -45.26
CA PHE A 413 34.67 -3.02 -45.93
C PHE A 413 34.23 -1.84 -45.04
N ILE A 414 33.06 -1.94 -44.40
CA ILE A 414 32.59 -0.94 -43.42
C ILE A 414 33.56 -0.82 -42.24
N LYS A 415 34.09 -1.94 -41.72
CA LYS A 415 35.06 -1.93 -40.61
C LYS A 415 36.32 -1.14 -40.95
N HIS A 416 36.84 -1.26 -42.16
CA HIS A 416 37.95 -0.42 -42.62
C HIS A 416 37.55 1.06 -42.75
N LYS A 417 36.40 1.36 -43.37
CA LYS A 417 35.93 2.76 -43.52
C LYS A 417 35.62 3.46 -42.20
N LEU A 418 35.22 2.75 -41.15
CA LEU A 418 35.04 3.29 -39.81
C LEU A 418 36.37 3.51 -39.06
N LEU A 419 37.44 2.79 -39.42
CA LEU A 419 38.79 3.09 -38.92
C LEU A 419 39.31 4.38 -39.56
N ASP A 420 39.19 4.54 -40.88
CA ASP A 420 39.54 5.78 -41.60
C ASP A 420 38.83 7.03 -41.03
N LEU A 421 37.59 6.88 -40.55
CA LEU A 421 36.78 7.97 -40.00
C LEU A 421 37.14 8.36 -38.56
N LYS A 422 37.92 7.53 -37.83
CA LYS A 422 38.19 7.75 -36.41
C LYS A 422 39.13 8.93 -36.14
N ASP A 423 39.92 9.32 -37.13
CA ASP A 423 40.84 10.47 -37.06
C ASP A 423 40.19 11.79 -37.52
N LEU A 424 38.94 11.79 -37.97
CA LEU A 424 38.24 13.00 -38.41
C LEU A 424 37.70 13.82 -37.24
N HIS A 425 38.55 14.70 -36.71
CA HIS A 425 38.20 15.62 -35.63
C HIS A 425 37.14 16.64 -36.08
N PHE A 426 35.91 16.57 -35.54
CA PHE A 426 34.77 17.43 -35.93
C PHE A 426 34.49 18.59 -34.93
N PRO A 427 35.22 19.72 -34.97
CA PRO A 427 34.98 20.84 -34.05
C PRO A 427 33.64 21.55 -34.26
N LYS A 428 33.02 21.44 -35.45
CA LYS A 428 31.78 22.14 -35.78
C LYS A 428 30.56 21.61 -35.02
N LEU A 429 30.52 20.33 -34.66
CA LEU A 429 29.34 19.73 -34.01
C LEU A 429 29.09 20.31 -32.60
N LYS A 430 30.16 20.57 -31.84
CA LYS A 430 30.08 21.25 -30.53
C LYS A 430 29.44 22.64 -30.63
N LYS A 431 29.58 23.36 -31.74
CA LYS A 431 29.03 24.71 -31.90
C LYS A 431 27.51 24.72 -32.12
N LEU A 432 26.92 23.61 -32.58
CA LEU A 432 25.48 23.48 -32.78
C LEU A 432 24.72 23.27 -31.45
N ILE A 433 25.34 22.53 -30.51
CA ILE A 433 24.76 22.21 -29.19
C ILE A 433 24.56 23.48 -28.32
N TYR A 434 25.40 24.50 -28.50
CA TYR A 434 25.32 25.77 -27.77
C TYR A 434 24.37 26.81 -28.39
N MET A 435 23.56 26.47 -29.39
CA MET A 435 22.65 27.41 -30.07
C MET A 435 21.17 27.31 -29.68
N PHE A 436 20.79 26.42 -28.75
CA PHE A 436 19.43 26.41 -28.19
C PHE A 436 19.26 27.51 -27.13
N PRO A 437 18.30 28.44 -27.29
CA PRO A 437 18.07 29.51 -26.31
C PRO A 437 17.40 28.97 -25.05
N LYS A 438 17.90 29.38 -23.87
CA LYS A 438 17.18 29.19 -22.60
C LYS A 438 15.86 29.98 -22.64
N LYS A 439 14.74 29.31 -22.90
CA LYS A 439 13.41 29.93 -22.81
C LYS A 439 12.90 29.78 -21.38
N SER A 440 13.07 30.82 -20.57
CA SER A 440 12.46 30.92 -19.24
C SER A 440 11.02 31.41 -19.37
N SER A 441 10.06 30.58 -18.97
CA SER A 441 8.70 31.00 -18.69
C SER A 441 8.20 30.24 -17.46
N LYS A 442 7.96 30.96 -16.35
CA LYS A 442 7.00 30.49 -15.34
C LYS A 442 5.67 30.24 -16.06
N VAL A 443 5.04 29.12 -15.76
CA VAL A 443 3.61 28.94 -15.96
C VAL A 443 3.08 28.55 -14.59
N GLU A 444 2.54 29.54 -13.88
CA GLU A 444 1.75 29.30 -12.67
C GLU A 444 0.33 29.02 -13.14
N SER A 445 0.00 27.74 -13.26
CA SER A 445 -1.35 27.27 -13.55
C SER A 445 -2.15 27.18 -12.25
N THR A 446 -2.74 28.30 -11.85
CA THR A 446 -3.78 28.29 -10.81
C THR A 446 -4.94 27.45 -11.33
N ILE A 447 -5.33 26.43 -10.57
CA ILE A 447 -6.61 25.74 -10.78
C ILE A 447 -7.58 26.43 -9.82
N GLU A 448 -8.47 27.24 -10.36
CA GLU A 448 -9.61 27.75 -9.61
C GLU A 448 -10.67 26.65 -9.58
N ILE A 449 -11.18 26.38 -8.38
CA ILE A 449 -12.35 25.53 -8.15
C ILE A 449 -13.51 26.49 -8.01
N GLU A 450 -14.58 26.29 -8.78
CA GLU A 450 -15.80 27.09 -8.63
C GLU A 450 -16.49 26.73 -7.30
N GLU A 451 -16.31 27.57 -6.29
CA GLU A 451 -17.15 27.56 -5.09
C GLU A 451 -18.51 28.18 -5.46
N GLU A 452 -19.50 27.34 -5.79
CA GLU A 452 -20.89 27.79 -5.92
C GLU A 452 -21.36 28.39 -4.59
N GLU A 453 -21.55 29.71 -4.54
CA GLU A 453 -22.27 30.35 -3.43
C GLU A 453 -23.72 29.84 -3.42
N ILE A 454 -23.99 28.85 -2.56
CA ILE A 454 -25.35 28.41 -2.26
C ILE A 454 -26.07 29.57 -1.55
N VAL A 455 -26.75 30.41 -2.33
CA VAL A 455 -27.63 31.47 -1.82
C VAL A 455 -28.81 30.82 -1.11
N VAL A 456 -28.67 30.62 0.21
CA VAL A 456 -29.73 30.11 1.07
C VAL A 456 -30.83 31.18 1.19
N GLU A 457 -31.83 31.12 0.30
CA GLU A 457 -32.99 32.01 0.36
C GLU A 457 -33.68 31.92 1.73
N ASN A 458 -33.93 33.09 2.33
CA ASN A 458 -34.40 33.20 3.70
C ASN A 458 -35.80 32.59 3.90
N GLY A 459 -35.89 31.64 4.84
CA GLY A 459 -37.08 31.50 5.68
C GLY A 459 -38.16 30.49 5.26
N LYS A 460 -37.93 29.62 4.26
CA LYS A 460 -38.77 28.41 4.14
C LYS A 460 -38.33 27.38 5.17
N ILE A 461 -39.22 27.08 6.11
CA ILE A 461 -39.02 26.08 7.17
C ILE A 461 -38.76 24.72 6.50
N THR A 462 -37.54 24.21 6.64
CA THR A 462 -37.21 22.82 6.31
C THR A 462 -38.05 21.90 7.18
N LYS A 463 -38.84 21.02 6.56
CA LYS A 463 -39.68 20.07 7.29
C LYS A 463 -38.82 19.13 8.13
N GLU A 464 -39.44 18.59 9.19
CA GLU A 464 -38.73 17.91 10.26
C GLU A 464 -38.44 16.45 9.89
N LEU A 465 -37.35 15.89 10.42
CA LEU A 465 -37.11 14.45 10.36
C LEU A 465 -38.19 13.76 11.20
N VAL A 466 -38.99 12.89 10.59
CA VAL A 466 -40.10 12.16 11.25
C VAL A 466 -39.91 10.65 11.04
N GLY A 467 -40.47 9.85 11.95
CA GLY A 467 -40.52 8.39 11.81
C GLY A 467 -39.19 7.68 12.11
N VAL A 468 -38.92 6.60 11.36
CA VAL A 468 -37.75 5.72 11.55
C VAL A 468 -36.96 5.68 10.25
N ASN A 469 -35.73 6.19 10.28
CA ASN A 469 -34.86 6.29 9.11
C ASN A 469 -33.69 5.31 9.26
N ILE A 470 -33.69 4.25 8.45
CA ILE A 470 -32.70 3.17 8.50
C ILE A 470 -31.61 3.37 7.46
N PHE A 471 -30.38 3.61 7.89
CA PHE A 471 -29.21 3.75 7.03
C PHE A 471 -28.50 2.39 6.89
N THR A 472 -28.30 1.92 5.66
CA THR A 472 -27.64 0.62 5.41
C THR A 472 -26.82 0.57 4.10
N SER A 473 -25.81 -0.29 4.06
CA SER A 473 -24.88 -0.47 2.92
C SER A 473 -24.06 -1.77 3.06
N PRO A 474 -23.81 -2.55 1.98
CA PRO A 474 -22.97 -3.76 1.98
C PRO A 474 -21.47 -3.48 2.17
N THR A 475 -21.07 -2.21 2.22
CA THR A 475 -19.67 -1.80 2.29
C THR A 475 -19.50 -0.52 3.12
N SER A 476 -18.25 -0.09 3.28
CA SER A 476 -17.85 1.00 4.15
C SER A 476 -18.09 2.41 3.55
N SER A 477 -19.20 2.62 2.83
CA SER A 477 -19.58 3.85 2.12
C SER A 477 -19.84 5.09 2.98
N GLY A 478 -19.23 5.20 4.17
CA GLY A 478 -19.48 6.27 5.14
C GLY A 478 -20.86 6.24 5.80
N LYS A 479 -21.60 5.13 5.71
CA LYS A 479 -22.93 4.91 6.32
C LYS A 479 -23.09 5.50 7.72
N SER A 480 -22.22 5.13 8.65
CA SER A 480 -22.27 5.61 10.05
C SER A 480 -21.95 7.10 10.20
N PHE A 481 -21.13 7.66 9.31
CA PHE A 481 -20.89 9.10 9.21
C PHE A 481 -22.16 9.83 8.75
N VAL A 482 -22.86 9.32 7.74
CA VAL A 482 -24.15 9.90 7.32
C VAL A 482 -25.16 9.81 8.47
N ALA A 483 -25.40 8.62 9.03
CA ALA A 483 -26.38 8.43 10.10
C ALA A 483 -26.15 9.33 11.33
N ALA A 484 -24.88 9.46 11.79
CA ALA A 484 -24.52 10.37 12.87
C ALA A 484 -24.79 11.84 12.52
N ASN A 485 -24.38 12.29 11.33
CA ASN A 485 -24.57 13.69 10.92
C ASN A 485 -26.04 14.05 10.67
N ILE A 486 -26.86 13.14 10.13
CA ILE A 486 -28.32 13.32 10.05
C ILE A 486 -28.93 13.46 11.44
N ALA A 487 -28.56 12.59 12.39
CA ALA A 487 -29.09 12.69 13.74
C ALA A 487 -28.71 14.01 14.45
N VAL A 488 -27.51 14.54 14.17
CA VAL A 488 -27.00 15.82 14.70
C VAL A 488 -27.61 17.04 14.01
N ALA A 489 -27.90 16.97 12.71
CA ALA A 489 -28.49 18.07 11.93
C ALA A 489 -29.96 18.33 12.26
N ASN A 490 -30.68 17.28 12.71
CA ASN A 490 -32.12 17.32 12.96
C ASN A 490 -32.47 17.27 14.46
N SER A 491 -31.48 17.43 15.35
CA SER A 491 -31.66 17.58 16.81
C SER A 491 -31.31 18.99 17.29
N ASP A 492 -32.02 19.45 18.32
CA ASP A 492 -31.85 20.75 18.99
C ASP A 492 -32.51 20.72 20.40
N ASN A 493 -32.91 21.87 20.97
CA ASN A 493 -33.56 21.92 22.29
C ASN A 493 -35.05 21.52 22.26
N GLU A 494 -35.70 21.64 21.10
CA GLU A 494 -37.12 21.37 20.89
C GLU A 494 -37.32 20.01 20.21
N ARG A 495 -36.34 19.58 19.38
CA ARG A 495 -36.35 18.33 18.62
C ARG A 495 -35.41 17.28 19.22
N THR A 496 -35.99 16.21 19.74
CA THR A 496 -35.21 15.03 20.16
C THR A 496 -35.05 14.05 19.00
N VAL A 497 -33.83 13.51 18.85
CA VAL A 497 -33.52 12.44 17.90
C VAL A 497 -32.86 11.29 18.65
N SER A 498 -33.26 10.07 18.32
CA SER A 498 -32.75 8.85 18.93
C SER A 498 -31.96 8.04 17.91
N LEU A 499 -30.62 8.05 18.01
CA LEU A 499 -29.72 7.30 17.14
C LEU A 499 -29.48 5.90 17.72
N ILE A 500 -29.90 4.85 17.02
CA ILE A 500 -29.68 3.46 17.39
C ILE A 500 -28.53 2.92 16.54
N ASP A 501 -27.36 2.73 17.14
CA ASP A 501 -26.17 2.22 16.45
C ASP A 501 -26.06 0.70 16.68
N LEU A 502 -26.34 -0.04 15.61
CA LEU A 502 -26.26 -1.50 15.55
C LEU A 502 -24.94 -1.98 14.92
N SER A 503 -24.02 -1.08 14.59
CA SER A 503 -22.74 -1.44 13.96
C SER A 503 -21.82 -2.17 14.94
N PRO A 504 -21.09 -3.22 14.50
CA PRO A 504 -20.20 -3.99 15.38
C PRO A 504 -18.95 -3.21 15.86
N HIS A 505 -18.79 -1.97 15.41
CA HIS A 505 -17.69 -1.07 15.74
C HIS A 505 -18.15 0.19 16.48
N PHE A 506 -19.46 0.36 16.69
CA PHE A 506 -20.10 1.55 17.28
C PHE A 506 -19.61 2.86 16.66
N GLY A 507 -19.56 2.90 15.33
CA GLY A 507 -18.92 3.99 14.57
C GLY A 507 -19.48 5.38 14.90
N THR A 508 -20.77 5.47 15.26
CA THR A 508 -21.40 6.74 15.63
C THR A 508 -20.93 7.27 16.98
N LEU A 509 -20.54 6.41 17.94
CA LEU A 509 -19.97 6.85 19.21
C LEU A 509 -18.61 7.53 19.00
N THR A 510 -17.77 7.01 18.10
CA THR A 510 -16.49 7.63 17.74
C THR A 510 -16.69 9.00 17.09
N LEU A 511 -17.71 9.13 16.22
CA LEU A 511 -18.05 10.37 15.54
C LEU A 511 -18.60 11.45 16.48
N ILE A 512 -19.47 11.09 17.43
CA ILE A 512 -20.21 12.05 18.27
C ILE A 512 -19.53 12.29 19.63
N ASN A 513 -18.64 11.39 20.06
CA ASN A 513 -17.96 11.41 21.36
C ASN A 513 -18.90 11.77 22.54
N PRO A 514 -20.03 11.06 22.70
CA PRO A 514 -21.05 11.43 23.68
C PRO A 514 -20.59 11.19 25.14
N LEU A 515 -21.43 11.58 26.09
CA LEU A 515 -21.33 11.16 27.49
C LEU A 515 -22.25 9.95 27.71
N GLN A 516 -21.75 8.91 28.37
CA GLN A 516 -22.62 7.81 28.81
C GLN A 516 -23.55 8.34 29.91
N ILE A 517 -24.81 7.94 29.86
CA ILE A 517 -25.83 8.24 30.88
C ILE A 517 -26.42 6.93 31.40
N ASP A 518 -27.01 6.96 32.59
CA ASP A 518 -27.75 5.81 33.11
C ASP A 518 -28.96 5.53 32.22
N GLY A 519 -29.05 4.30 31.72
CA GLY A 519 -30.05 3.89 30.72
C GLY A 519 -31.22 3.14 31.34
N GLU A 520 -32.44 3.49 30.93
CA GLU A 520 -33.67 2.78 31.31
C GLU A 520 -33.74 1.34 30.74
N TYR A 521 -32.96 1.06 29.70
CA TYR A 521 -33.04 -0.13 28.87
C TYR A 521 -31.91 -1.12 29.21
N ALA A 522 -32.21 -2.16 30.01
CA ALA A 522 -31.20 -3.03 30.62
C ALA A 522 -30.19 -3.72 29.66
N LYS A 523 -30.52 -3.88 28.37
CA LYS A 523 -29.64 -4.45 27.33
C LYS A 523 -28.87 -3.40 26.51
N TRP A 524 -29.03 -2.10 26.79
CA TRP A 524 -28.50 -1.01 25.98
C TRP A 524 -27.75 0.02 26.82
N LYS A 525 -26.58 0.45 26.36
CA LYS A 525 -25.96 1.68 26.86
C LYS A 525 -26.66 2.87 26.22
N SER A 526 -27.06 3.81 27.06
CA SER A 526 -27.62 5.09 26.65
C SER A 526 -26.53 6.17 26.74
N TRP A 527 -26.53 7.09 25.79
CA TRP A 527 -25.56 8.19 25.73
C TRP A 527 -26.26 9.49 25.33
N SER A 528 -25.79 10.63 25.85
CA SER A 528 -26.20 11.97 25.42
C SER A 528 -25.07 12.61 24.62
N SER A 529 -25.38 13.27 23.50
CA SER A 529 -24.41 14.13 22.82
C SER A 529 -23.93 15.24 23.76
N ARG A 530 -22.66 15.67 23.58
CA ARG A 530 -22.06 16.82 24.28
C ARG A 530 -22.27 18.15 23.54
N GLN A 531 -22.59 18.07 22.25
CA GLN A 531 -22.45 19.19 21.32
C GLN A 531 -23.79 19.70 20.80
N VAL A 532 -24.82 18.85 20.80
CA VAL A 532 -26.18 19.17 20.37
C VAL A 532 -27.16 18.52 21.35
N SER A 533 -28.08 19.32 21.88
CA SER A 533 -29.15 18.88 22.77
C SER A 533 -30.16 17.98 22.02
N GLY A 534 -31.04 17.29 22.75
CA GLY A 534 -32.06 16.41 22.16
C GLY A 534 -31.54 15.10 21.55
N LEU A 535 -30.25 15.01 21.18
CA LEU A 535 -29.64 13.80 20.61
C LEU A 535 -29.30 12.76 21.69
N SER A 536 -30.11 11.70 21.73
CA SER A 536 -29.87 10.47 22.50
C SER A 536 -29.28 9.39 21.58
N ILE A 537 -28.29 8.63 22.05
CA ILE A 537 -27.69 7.52 21.30
C ILE A 537 -27.83 6.23 22.10
N PHE A 538 -28.11 5.12 21.41
CA PHE A 538 -28.30 3.80 22.00
C PHE A 538 -27.40 2.77 21.30
N THR A 539 -26.55 2.10 22.06
CA THR A 539 -25.72 0.98 21.59
C THR A 539 -26.00 -0.25 22.42
N PRO A 540 -26.23 -1.42 21.82
CA PRO A 540 -26.58 -2.63 22.57
C PRO A 540 -25.34 -3.21 23.28
N LEU A 541 -25.54 -3.92 24.39
CA LEU A 541 -24.47 -4.56 25.17
C LEU A 541 -23.98 -5.87 24.53
N GLU A 542 -24.90 -6.58 23.88
CA GLU A 542 -24.72 -7.82 23.15
C GLU A 542 -25.48 -7.69 21.81
N PHE A 543 -25.38 -8.66 20.90
CA PHE A 543 -26.05 -8.54 19.60
C PHE A 543 -27.58 -8.67 19.76
N PRO A 544 -28.39 -7.62 19.52
CA PRO A 544 -29.78 -7.58 20.00
C PRO A 544 -30.73 -8.32 19.06
N GLU A 545 -31.73 -9.00 19.64
CA GLU A 545 -32.79 -9.66 18.87
C GLU A 545 -33.76 -8.63 18.27
N ILE A 546 -34.46 -9.02 17.20
CA ILE A 546 -35.24 -8.07 16.39
C ILE A 546 -36.40 -7.44 17.16
N GLU A 547 -37.02 -8.21 18.07
CA GLU A 547 -38.07 -7.72 18.97
C GLU A 547 -37.53 -6.65 19.94
N GLU A 548 -36.27 -6.76 20.36
CA GLU A 548 -35.62 -5.81 21.27
C GLU A 548 -35.32 -4.49 20.57
N VAL A 549 -34.89 -4.57 19.31
CA VAL A 549 -34.72 -3.40 18.43
C VAL A 549 -36.08 -2.75 18.16
N GLN A 550 -37.13 -3.51 17.84
CA GLN A 550 -38.48 -2.97 17.66
C GLN A 550 -39.03 -2.32 18.95
N ASN A 551 -38.82 -2.93 20.11
CA ASN A 551 -39.28 -2.38 21.39
C ASN A 551 -38.59 -1.04 21.71
N LEU A 552 -37.29 -0.91 21.42
CA LEU A 552 -36.58 0.37 21.53
C LEU A 552 -37.07 1.40 20.50
N ILE A 553 -37.26 1.03 19.24
CA ILE A 553 -37.83 1.91 18.21
C ILE A 553 -39.21 2.45 18.67
N ASN A 554 -40.09 1.56 19.11
CA ASN A 554 -41.47 1.89 19.53
C ASN A 554 -41.55 2.71 20.82
N SER A 555 -40.53 2.67 21.69
CA SER A 555 -40.44 3.56 22.84
C SER A 555 -39.87 4.93 22.47
N ARG A 556 -38.84 4.98 21.62
CA ARG A 556 -38.17 6.22 21.20
C ARG A 556 -38.97 7.06 20.22
N LEU A 557 -39.76 6.44 19.34
CA LEU A 557 -40.74 7.11 18.46
C LEU A 557 -41.77 7.98 19.20
N ARG A 558 -42.01 7.72 20.49
CA ARG A 558 -42.92 8.54 21.32
C ARG A 558 -42.28 9.84 21.82
N VAL A 559 -40.96 9.96 21.68
CA VAL A 559 -40.16 11.10 22.15
C VAL A 559 -39.74 11.97 20.97
N GLY A 560 -39.39 11.36 19.84
CA GLY A 560 -39.01 12.05 18.61
C GLY A 560 -38.56 11.08 17.52
N ALA A 561 -37.83 11.59 16.52
CA ALA A 561 -37.38 10.79 15.38
C ALA A 561 -36.38 9.70 15.79
N VAL A 562 -36.36 8.59 15.03
CA VAL A 562 -35.40 7.50 15.21
C VAL A 562 -34.53 7.37 13.97
N VAL A 563 -33.21 7.38 14.17
CA VAL A 563 -32.20 7.10 13.13
C VAL A 563 -31.53 5.78 13.48
N ILE A 564 -31.33 4.87 12.52
CA ILE A 564 -30.72 3.56 12.77
C ILE A 564 -29.51 3.36 11.87
N ASP A 565 -28.34 3.11 12.47
CA ASP A 565 -27.13 2.75 11.75
C ASP A 565 -27.04 1.22 11.60
N LEU A 566 -27.67 0.66 10.55
CA LEU A 566 -27.90 -0.77 10.41
C LEU A 566 -26.82 -1.45 9.54
N PRO A 567 -25.96 -2.33 10.11
CA PRO A 567 -24.98 -3.07 9.30
C PRO A 567 -25.68 -4.11 8.42
N TRP A 568 -25.09 -4.37 7.25
CA TRP A 568 -25.70 -5.20 6.20
C TRP A 568 -25.98 -6.64 6.61
N ASN A 569 -25.12 -7.19 7.48
CA ASN A 569 -25.19 -8.55 8.00
C ASN A 569 -26.05 -8.67 9.27
N TYR A 570 -26.81 -7.63 9.67
CA TYR A 570 -27.79 -7.77 10.75
C TYR A 570 -28.86 -8.80 10.36
N PRO A 571 -29.07 -9.91 11.12
CA PRO A 571 -29.98 -10.99 10.72
C PRO A 571 -31.43 -10.55 10.51
N GLY A 572 -31.87 -9.51 11.24
CA GLY A 572 -33.19 -8.93 11.09
C GLY A 572 -33.33 -7.88 9.97
N ARG A 573 -32.28 -7.60 9.18
CA ARG A 573 -32.26 -6.47 8.23
C ARG A 573 -33.46 -6.49 7.28
N SER A 574 -33.68 -7.61 6.59
CA SER A 574 -34.75 -7.74 5.60
C SER A 574 -36.15 -7.53 6.18
N TYR A 575 -36.36 -7.74 7.48
CA TYR A 575 -37.64 -7.44 8.15
C TYR A 575 -37.73 -5.94 8.47
N LEU A 576 -36.70 -5.36 9.12
CA LEU A 576 -36.68 -3.94 9.48
C LEU A 576 -36.83 -3.05 8.22
N THR A 577 -36.13 -3.39 7.14
CA THR A 577 -36.16 -2.64 5.88
C THR A 577 -37.40 -2.89 5.01
N ASN A 578 -38.34 -3.73 5.45
CA ASN A 578 -39.70 -3.81 4.89
C ASN A 578 -40.75 -3.16 5.80
N GLN A 579 -40.39 -2.77 7.04
CA GLN A 579 -41.29 -2.12 8.00
C GLN A 579 -41.10 -0.60 8.07
N TYR A 580 -39.88 -0.10 7.81
CA TYR A 580 -39.49 1.29 8.02
C TYR A 580 -38.75 1.88 6.81
N ASP A 581 -38.77 3.21 6.71
CA ASP A 581 -38.09 3.94 5.65
C ASP A 581 -36.58 3.68 5.69
N THR A 582 -36.03 3.24 4.56
CA THR A 582 -34.67 2.72 4.47
C THR A 582 -33.91 3.45 3.38
N ILE A 583 -32.67 3.81 3.68
CA ILE A 583 -31.78 4.61 2.86
C ILE A 583 -30.53 3.77 2.55
N ALA A 584 -30.29 3.52 1.27
CA ALA A 584 -29.05 2.96 0.75
C ALA A 584 -27.98 4.05 0.73
N ILE A 585 -26.88 3.84 1.45
CA ILE A 585 -25.70 4.71 1.37
C ILE A 585 -24.69 4.12 0.39
N ILE A 586 -24.59 4.77 -0.76
CA ILE A 586 -23.62 4.50 -1.82
C ILE A 586 -22.58 5.62 -1.80
N ASP A 587 -21.34 5.34 -2.15
CA ASP A 587 -20.27 6.31 -2.33
C ASP A 587 -19.69 6.23 -3.76
N THR A 588 -18.78 7.14 -4.09
CA THR A 588 -18.22 7.32 -5.43
C THR A 588 -17.13 6.30 -5.81
N ASP A 589 -16.80 5.34 -4.92
CA ASP A 589 -15.85 4.27 -5.17
C ASP A 589 -16.46 3.14 -6.02
N TYR A 590 -15.79 2.80 -7.12
CA TYR A 590 -16.22 1.76 -8.06
C TYR A 590 -16.26 0.34 -7.44
N HIS A 591 -15.31 0.00 -6.57
CA HIS A 591 -15.30 -1.30 -5.89
C HIS A 591 -16.42 -1.42 -4.85
N HIS A 592 -16.86 -0.29 -4.29
CA HIS A 592 -18.06 -0.22 -3.46
C HIS A 592 -19.34 -0.36 -4.28
N TRP A 593 -19.41 0.25 -5.48
CA TRP A 593 -20.49 0.03 -6.43
C TRP A 593 -20.66 -1.46 -6.81
N MET A 594 -19.56 -2.16 -7.16
CA MET A 594 -19.62 -3.58 -7.56
C MET A 594 -20.29 -4.48 -6.49
N ARG A 595 -20.21 -4.13 -5.20
CA ARG A 595 -20.91 -4.85 -4.13
C ARG A 595 -22.40 -4.57 -4.11
N TRP A 596 -22.82 -3.32 -4.32
CA TRP A 596 -24.24 -2.98 -4.50
C TRP A 596 -24.86 -3.71 -5.69
N GLU A 597 -24.13 -3.79 -6.82
CA GLU A 597 -24.56 -4.54 -8.00
C GLU A 597 -24.73 -6.05 -7.70
N THR A 598 -23.76 -6.64 -6.99
CA THR A 598 -23.74 -8.07 -6.66
C THR A 598 -24.79 -8.47 -5.61
N GLU A 599 -24.98 -7.64 -4.58
CA GLU A 599 -25.77 -7.99 -3.38
C GLU A 599 -27.23 -7.48 -3.42
N VAL A 600 -27.58 -6.59 -4.36
CA VAL A 600 -28.90 -5.96 -4.44
C VAL A 600 -29.37 -5.84 -5.88
N SER A 601 -30.28 -6.71 -6.32
CA SER A 601 -30.87 -6.61 -7.66
C SER A 601 -32.04 -5.62 -7.78
N ASN A 602 -32.57 -5.12 -6.66
CA ASN A 602 -33.65 -4.13 -6.60
C ASN A 602 -33.66 -3.45 -5.21
N TRP A 603 -33.83 -2.12 -5.18
CA TRP A 603 -33.89 -1.35 -3.94
C TRP A 603 -35.21 -0.58 -3.78
N LYS A 604 -36.00 -0.93 -2.75
CA LYS A 604 -37.31 -0.30 -2.48
C LYS A 604 -37.21 1.09 -1.84
N GLY A 605 -36.22 1.32 -0.98
CA GLY A 605 -36.02 2.56 -0.24
C GLY A 605 -35.36 3.69 -1.04
N GLU A 606 -34.93 4.74 -0.37
CA GLU A 606 -34.15 5.82 -0.98
C GLU A 606 -32.70 5.39 -1.25
N VAL A 607 -32.05 6.03 -2.22
CA VAL A 607 -30.63 5.90 -2.57
C VAL A 607 -29.98 7.26 -2.40
N TRP A 608 -29.06 7.37 -1.45
CA TRP A 608 -28.27 8.59 -1.25
C TRP A 608 -26.82 8.32 -1.66
N LEU A 609 -26.23 9.29 -2.38
CA LEU A 609 -24.82 9.25 -2.77
C LEU A 609 -24.01 10.12 -1.81
N ASN A 610 -22.99 9.52 -1.20
CA ASN A 610 -22.08 10.10 -0.23
C ASN A 610 -20.70 10.34 -0.88
N GLN A 611 -19.93 11.31 -0.35
CA GLN A 611 -18.63 11.71 -0.90
C GLN A 611 -18.71 12.03 -2.40
N VAL A 612 -19.73 12.82 -2.77
CA VAL A 612 -19.97 13.22 -4.16
C VAL A 612 -18.86 14.16 -4.62
N ASP A 613 -18.16 13.75 -5.67
CA ASP A 613 -17.31 14.56 -6.53
C ASP A 613 -18.12 14.92 -7.79
N VAL A 614 -18.03 16.15 -8.28
CA VAL A 614 -18.73 16.66 -9.46
C VAL A 614 -18.45 15.79 -10.69
N ASP A 615 -17.21 15.34 -10.86
CA ASP A 615 -16.80 14.48 -11.97
C ASP A 615 -17.41 13.07 -11.90
N MET A 616 -17.76 12.61 -10.70
CA MET A 616 -18.31 11.26 -10.47
C MET A 616 -19.83 11.25 -10.34
N ASP A 617 -20.45 12.38 -10.00
CA ASP A 617 -21.90 12.48 -9.80
C ASP A 617 -22.72 12.03 -11.01
N LEU A 618 -22.37 12.50 -12.21
CA LEU A 618 -23.05 12.12 -13.45
C LEU A 618 -22.93 10.62 -13.74
N LYS A 619 -21.77 10.02 -13.45
CA LYS A 619 -21.48 8.60 -13.68
C LYS A 619 -22.25 7.72 -12.69
N MET A 620 -22.21 8.07 -11.40
CA MET A 620 -22.94 7.35 -10.34
C MET A 620 -24.45 7.51 -10.47
N SER A 621 -24.94 8.70 -10.86
CA SER A 621 -26.35 8.95 -11.19
C SER A 621 -26.83 8.01 -12.31
N ALA A 622 -26.03 7.85 -13.37
CA ALA A 622 -26.36 6.92 -14.47
C ALA A 622 -26.39 5.45 -14.01
N LEU A 623 -25.41 5.00 -13.22
CA LEU A 623 -25.34 3.62 -12.71
C LEU A 623 -26.51 3.29 -11.74
N VAL A 624 -26.81 4.19 -10.79
CA VAL A 624 -27.96 4.05 -9.87
C VAL A 624 -29.28 3.97 -10.65
N LYS A 625 -29.44 4.81 -11.67
CA LYS A 625 -30.61 4.84 -12.55
C LYS A 625 -30.72 3.62 -13.47
N GLU A 626 -29.61 3.10 -13.95
CA GLU A 626 -29.60 1.87 -14.74
C GLU A 626 -29.93 0.65 -13.87
N HIS A 627 -29.35 0.53 -12.68
CA HIS A 627 -29.48 -0.67 -11.85
C HIS A 627 -30.78 -0.69 -11.04
N PHE A 628 -31.03 0.34 -10.21
CA PHE A 628 -32.20 0.40 -9.33
C PHE A 628 -33.45 1.02 -9.98
N LYS A 629 -33.34 1.53 -11.22
CA LYS A 629 -34.41 2.24 -11.94
C LYS A 629 -34.95 3.45 -11.17
N LYS A 630 -34.05 4.16 -10.48
CA LYS A 630 -34.33 5.32 -9.61
C LYS A 630 -33.31 6.44 -9.83
N GLU A 631 -33.74 7.68 -9.63
CA GLU A 631 -32.81 8.80 -9.42
C GLU A 631 -32.18 8.71 -8.03
N ILE A 632 -31.06 9.40 -7.80
CA ILE A 632 -30.50 9.59 -6.46
C ILE A 632 -31.36 10.59 -5.68
N ASP A 633 -31.91 10.16 -4.55
CA ASP A 633 -32.81 10.98 -3.71
C ASP A 633 -32.07 12.12 -3.01
N LYS A 634 -30.80 11.92 -2.63
CA LYS A 634 -29.96 12.93 -1.98
C LYS A 634 -28.47 12.76 -2.26
N LYS A 635 -27.76 13.88 -2.37
CA LYS A 635 -26.31 13.95 -2.63
C LYS A 635 -25.62 14.65 -1.46
N ILE A 636 -24.51 14.08 -0.98
CA ILE A 636 -23.70 14.62 0.12
C ILE A 636 -22.27 14.78 -0.42
N PRO A 637 -21.76 16.01 -0.58
CA PRO A 637 -20.48 16.26 -1.26
C PRO A 637 -19.27 15.74 -0.47
N PHE A 638 -18.13 15.65 -1.14
CA PHE A 638 -16.86 15.33 -0.47
C PHE A 638 -16.36 16.50 0.39
N PHE A 639 -16.54 16.40 1.70
CA PHE A 639 -16.06 17.39 2.66
C PHE A 639 -14.63 17.10 3.12
N GLN A 640 -13.66 17.91 2.67
CA GLN A 640 -12.23 17.75 3.00
C GLN A 640 -11.95 17.77 4.52
N ASN A 641 -12.71 18.56 5.29
CA ASN A 641 -12.60 18.68 6.75
C ASN A 641 -13.27 17.54 7.54
N ALA A 642 -14.05 16.65 6.90
CA ALA A 642 -14.78 15.58 7.58
C ALA A 642 -13.89 14.65 8.41
N ASN A 643 -12.69 14.33 7.90
CA ASN A 643 -11.73 13.49 8.60
C ASN A 643 -11.18 14.19 9.87
N GLN A 644 -10.91 15.49 9.79
CA GLN A 644 -10.45 16.29 10.94
C GLN A 644 -11.53 16.39 12.02
N MET A 645 -12.79 16.60 11.61
CA MET A 645 -13.96 16.62 12.50
C MET A 645 -14.15 15.25 13.19
N LEU A 646 -14.09 14.14 12.45
CA LEU A 646 -14.10 12.77 12.99
C LEU A 646 -12.99 12.55 14.03
N PHE A 647 -11.74 12.95 13.76
CA PHE A 647 -10.64 12.79 14.72
C PHE A 647 -10.83 13.62 16.01
N GLN A 648 -11.59 14.71 15.96
CA GLN A 648 -11.95 15.52 17.14
C GLN A 648 -13.16 14.96 17.91
N GLY A 649 -13.80 13.90 17.41
CA GLY A 649 -15.09 13.43 17.93
C GLY A 649 -16.18 14.49 17.78
N ARG A 650 -16.15 15.25 16.68
CA ARG A 650 -17.14 16.26 16.32
C ARG A 650 -17.83 15.83 15.01
N PRO A 651 -19.15 15.62 15.01
CA PRO A 651 -19.89 15.43 13.78
C PRO A 651 -19.87 16.72 12.96
N LEU A 652 -19.61 16.58 11.66
CA LEU A 652 -19.53 17.68 10.70
C LEU A 652 -20.83 18.53 10.66
N ALA A 653 -22.00 17.96 10.94
CA ALA A 653 -23.29 18.66 10.99
C ALA A 653 -23.46 19.68 12.16
N ILE A 654 -22.41 19.91 12.95
CA ILE A 654 -22.29 21.07 13.85
C ILE A 654 -21.87 22.33 13.07
N ASP A 655 -21.10 22.16 11.99
CA ASP A 655 -20.69 23.25 11.10
C ASP A 655 -21.92 23.81 10.36
N PRO A 656 -22.24 25.11 10.50
CA PRO A 656 -23.38 25.72 9.80
C PRO A 656 -23.31 25.63 8.28
N GLN A 657 -22.13 25.52 7.68
CA GLN A 657 -21.98 25.38 6.22
C GLN A 657 -22.28 23.94 5.76
N ALA A 658 -21.93 22.93 6.56
CA ALA A 658 -22.18 21.53 6.22
C ALA A 658 -23.56 21.02 6.66
N ARG A 659 -24.14 21.59 7.74
CA ARG A 659 -25.44 21.18 8.31
C ARG A 659 -26.59 21.11 7.29
N PRO A 660 -26.76 22.02 6.30
CA PRO A 660 -27.81 21.93 5.29
C PRO A 660 -27.81 20.61 4.51
N PHE A 661 -26.63 20.09 4.17
CA PHE A 661 -26.49 18.79 3.49
C PHE A 661 -26.93 17.60 4.36
N PHE A 662 -27.14 17.81 5.67
CA PHE A 662 -27.59 16.79 6.62
C PHE A 662 -29.01 17.05 7.20
N VAL A 663 -29.63 18.21 6.95
CA VAL A 663 -31.07 18.39 7.19
C VAL A 663 -31.85 17.52 6.19
N HIS A 664 -32.95 16.88 6.62
CA HIS A 664 -33.77 16.08 5.71
C HIS A 664 -34.74 16.98 4.93
N SER A 665 -34.42 17.27 3.66
CA SER A 665 -35.31 17.99 2.76
C SER A 665 -36.39 17.06 2.22
N GLU A 666 -37.59 17.14 2.80
CA GLU A 666 -38.75 16.38 2.32
C GLU A 666 -39.01 16.67 0.83
N ARG A 667 -39.33 15.62 0.06
CA ARG A 667 -39.82 15.79 -1.32
C ARG A 667 -41.04 16.70 -1.34
N SER A 668 -41.13 17.57 -2.34
CA SER A 668 -42.44 18.05 -2.79
C SER A 668 -43.22 16.84 -3.33
N VAL A 669 -44.15 16.32 -2.54
CA VAL A 669 -45.20 15.45 -3.05
C VAL A 669 -46.06 16.31 -3.98
N GLU A 670 -45.93 16.08 -5.28
CA GLU A 670 -46.84 16.63 -6.27
C GLU A 670 -48.18 15.86 -6.13
N GLU A 671 -49.26 16.58 -5.81
CA GLU A 671 -50.63 16.04 -5.64
C GLU A 671 -51.37 15.82 -6.97
#